data_AF-A0AA39GKQ3-F1
#
_entry.id   AF-A0AA39GKQ3-F1
#
_cell.length_a   1.000
_cell.length_b   1.000
_cell.length_c   1.000
_cell.angle_alpha   90.00
_cell.angle_beta   90.00
_cell.angle_gamma   90.00
#
_symmetry.space_group_name_H-M   'P 1'
#
loop_
_entity.id
_entity.type
_entity.pdbx_description
1 polymer ?
#
loop_
_entity_poly.entity_id
_entity_poly.type
_entity_poly.pdbx_seq_one_letter_code
_entity_poly.pdbx_strand_id
1 'polypeptide(L)'
;MFHTCKITTPHACAECKRRKIRCDGQQPCGQCLSSRAPKRCFYDKHRQRVIPSRKTLEALSQSLEECRSILKRLYPNHEVSSLLPLSRQELLNMLDHSGDAVVALPSPPLNTSPTKTESGSPLGLDSEGSLASLEPLSSRDMDWEEENRCHETLPTDTDDTNGFSFHPDRQASYLGASSIKAALVVMLKVQPQLRSTLAPPLNSVEMANNLPIIRQRSATPKDSSRIPWSWKGQTLIDAYFKRIHVFIPMLDEAVFRADYLEGQRFDSPWLALLNMVFAMGSIVAMKSDDFNHINYYNRAMEHITLDAFGSSNFEMVQALTIIGGYYLHYINRPNMANAVIGAAIRMASALGLHRESLAQGGSDMVAAETRRRTWWSLFCLDTWATTTLGRPSFGRWGPAVNIHPPEFGVNQARDSAQHAGILPLIENIKFCKIATQVQDMLAITPLLRTEDRCNMDGQLVAWYSSLPWLLRTTDPCAEPLYIARCIMKWRYQNLRMLLHRPILLSMASSASDHQPLEQDVAAVETCREVAKQTIEDIAREWTRNQMSGWNAVWFLYQAAMIPLVSVFWEWNSPRVPEWQKQIETTLELLDAMEEWSLAARRSREVVWRMYEASRQPSVVNGTGGSTTTSGANITPTNLVTTMGPDMLALAESDLHMSPIGLETDDMMSLLDQHGLWDLDGMQWGHQSHDSIPVDSGLCGLGEGIMQMDYGAISGQPANLDPAFFVN
;
A
#
# COMPACT_ATOMS: atom_id res chain seq x y z
N MET A 1 12.33 -26.13 -58.21
CA MET A 1 11.30 -25.11 -58.51
C MET A 1 11.10 -24.25 -57.27
N PHE A 2 10.97 -22.93 -57.39
CA PHE A 2 10.68 -22.06 -56.25
C PHE A 2 9.16 -22.03 -55.98
N HIS A 3 8.74 -22.33 -54.75
CA HIS A 3 7.37 -22.11 -54.31
C HIS A 3 7.23 -20.71 -53.69
N THR A 4 6.47 -19.83 -54.35
CA THR A 4 6.20 -18.48 -53.88
C THR A 4 5.09 -18.47 -52.83
N CYS A 5 5.40 -17.96 -51.63
CA CYS A 5 4.42 -17.81 -50.56
C CYS A 5 3.32 -16.82 -50.97
N LYS A 6 2.05 -17.24 -50.88
CA LYS A 6 0.89 -16.42 -51.27
C LYS A 6 0.49 -15.48 -50.14
N ILE A 7 1.03 -14.27 -50.15
CA ILE A 7 0.61 -13.20 -49.23
C ILE A 7 -0.84 -12.80 -49.56
N THR A 8 -1.74 -12.91 -48.58
CA THR A 8 -3.15 -12.46 -48.68
C THR A 8 -3.37 -11.26 -47.77
N THR A 9 -3.37 -10.05 -48.34
CA THR A 9 -3.61 -8.83 -47.56
C THR A 9 -5.10 -8.45 -47.54
N PRO A 10 -5.66 -8.07 -46.38
CA PRO A 10 -7.11 -7.90 -46.21
C PRO A 10 -7.68 -6.70 -46.98
N HIS A 11 -6.85 -5.71 -47.32
CA HIS A 11 -7.28 -4.50 -48.03
C HIS A 11 -6.31 -4.17 -49.18
N ALA A 12 -6.85 -4.06 -50.40
CA ALA A 12 -6.13 -3.54 -51.56
C ALA A 12 -6.03 -2.00 -51.53
N CYS A 13 -4.97 -1.44 -52.12
CA CYS A 13 -4.80 0.01 -52.27
C CYS A 13 -5.88 0.63 -53.17
N ALA A 14 -6.07 1.95 -53.08
CA ALA A 14 -7.11 2.66 -53.81
C ALA A 14 -7.03 2.48 -55.34
N GLU A 15 -5.83 2.50 -55.93
CA GLU A 15 -5.67 2.32 -57.38
C GLU A 15 -5.87 0.86 -57.82
N CYS A 16 -5.48 -0.13 -57.02
CA CYS A 16 -5.82 -1.54 -57.27
C CYS A 16 -7.33 -1.79 -57.16
N LYS A 17 -8.00 -1.21 -56.16
CA LYS A 17 -9.47 -1.21 -56.02
C LYS A 17 -10.13 -0.57 -57.25
N ARG A 18 -9.67 0.61 -57.67
CA ARG A 18 -10.18 1.35 -58.85
C ARG A 18 -10.06 0.54 -60.14
N ARG A 19 -8.97 -0.21 -60.30
CA ARG A 19 -8.73 -1.09 -61.46
C ARG A 19 -9.31 -2.51 -61.30
N LYS A 20 -9.91 -2.86 -60.16
CA LYS A 20 -10.43 -4.20 -59.81
C LYS A 20 -9.39 -5.32 -59.96
N ILE A 21 -8.12 -5.04 -59.67
CA ILE A 21 -7.00 -6.00 -59.73
C ILE A 21 -6.50 -6.35 -58.33
N ARG A 22 -5.88 -7.53 -58.19
CA ARG A 22 -5.25 -7.96 -56.94
C ARG A 22 -4.12 -6.99 -56.54
N CYS A 23 -3.87 -6.96 -55.24
CA CYS A 23 -2.85 -6.13 -54.59
C CYS A 23 -2.05 -7.01 -53.64
N ASP A 24 -0.75 -6.77 -53.54
CA ASP A 24 0.18 -7.49 -52.65
C ASP A 24 0.30 -6.84 -51.25
N GLY A 25 -0.39 -5.71 -51.03
CA GLY A 25 -0.39 -4.98 -49.75
C GLY A 25 0.85 -4.12 -49.49
N GLN A 26 1.86 -4.14 -50.35
CA GLN A 26 3.03 -3.27 -50.19
C GLN A 26 2.69 -1.80 -50.54
N GLN A 27 3.56 -0.86 -50.17
CA GLN A 27 3.38 0.56 -50.47
C GLN A 27 4.68 1.20 -51.00
N PRO A 28 4.75 1.57 -52.29
CA PRO A 28 3.78 1.31 -53.35
C PRO A 28 3.70 -0.19 -53.70
N CYS A 29 2.48 -0.72 -53.88
CA CYS A 29 2.28 -2.12 -54.28
C CYS A 29 2.92 -2.44 -55.64
N GLY A 30 3.36 -3.69 -55.82
CA GLY A 30 4.04 -4.17 -57.03
C GLY A 30 3.23 -3.94 -58.30
N GLN A 31 1.91 -4.01 -58.21
CA GLN A 31 1.00 -3.77 -59.34
C GLN A 31 0.81 -2.27 -59.70
N CYS A 32 1.08 -1.34 -58.77
CA CYS A 32 1.19 0.09 -59.08
C CYS A 32 2.60 0.48 -59.54
N LEU A 33 3.64 -0.23 -59.10
CA LEU A 33 5.01 -0.12 -59.63
C LEU A 33 5.08 -0.58 -61.09
N SER A 34 4.63 -1.80 -61.40
CA SER A 34 4.66 -2.39 -62.74
C SER A 34 3.92 -1.53 -63.78
N SER A 35 2.80 -0.93 -63.36
CA SER A 35 1.98 -0.04 -64.19
C SER A 35 2.40 1.45 -64.13
N ARG A 36 3.64 1.73 -63.71
CA ARG A 36 4.29 3.06 -63.68
C ARG A 36 3.50 4.17 -62.97
N ALA A 37 2.68 3.80 -61.98
CA ALA A 37 1.82 4.71 -61.22
C ALA A 37 2.06 4.67 -59.68
N PRO A 38 3.30 4.56 -59.16
CA PRO A 38 3.54 4.39 -57.72
C PRO A 38 2.97 5.54 -56.88
N LYS A 39 3.04 6.79 -57.37
CA LYS A 39 2.48 7.98 -56.70
C LYS A 39 0.93 7.97 -56.56
N ARG A 40 0.23 7.01 -57.16
CA ARG A 40 -1.22 6.80 -56.99
C ARG A 40 -1.56 5.62 -56.07
N CYS A 41 -0.55 4.93 -55.53
CA CYS A 41 -0.73 3.84 -54.58
C CYS A 41 -0.84 4.37 -53.15
N PHE A 42 -2.07 4.52 -52.67
CA PHE A 42 -2.36 4.86 -51.28
C PHE A 42 -3.41 3.89 -50.68
N TYR A 43 -3.34 3.69 -49.37
CA TYR A 43 -4.36 2.99 -48.60
C TYR A 43 -5.19 4.04 -47.86
N ASP A 44 -6.49 4.07 -48.14
CA ASP A 44 -7.40 5.05 -47.58
C ASP A 44 -7.64 4.78 -46.09
N LYS A 45 -7.23 5.72 -45.22
CA LYS A 45 -7.48 5.66 -43.77
C LYS A 45 -8.95 5.98 -43.53
N HIS A 46 -9.80 4.96 -43.64
CA HIS A 46 -11.23 5.09 -43.41
C HIS A 46 -11.53 5.78 -42.08
N ARG A 47 -12.18 6.94 -42.13
CA ARG A 47 -12.82 7.53 -40.95
C ARG A 47 -13.82 6.50 -40.42
N GLN A 48 -13.65 6.06 -39.17
CA GLN A 48 -14.66 5.24 -38.51
C GLN A 48 -15.98 6.02 -38.53
N ARG A 49 -17.01 5.44 -39.16
CA ARG A 49 -18.38 5.89 -38.93
C ARG A 49 -18.71 5.50 -37.50
N VAL A 50 -18.72 6.48 -36.59
CA VAL A 50 -19.25 6.30 -35.24
C VAL A 50 -20.74 6.03 -35.39
N ILE A 51 -21.11 4.75 -35.39
CA ILE A 51 -22.49 4.30 -35.23
C ILE A 51 -22.78 4.46 -33.74
N PRO A 52 -23.70 5.36 -33.32
CA PRO A 52 -24.03 5.53 -31.91
C PRO A 52 -24.48 4.18 -31.34
N SER A 53 -23.93 3.78 -30.19
CA SER A 53 -24.32 2.49 -29.61
C SER A 53 -25.81 2.54 -29.24
N ARG A 54 -26.49 1.39 -29.31
CA ARG A 54 -27.90 1.29 -28.93
C ARG A 54 -28.13 1.81 -27.50
N LYS A 55 -27.21 1.49 -26.57
CA LYS A 55 -27.18 1.98 -25.18
C LYS A 55 -27.07 3.52 -25.10
N THR A 56 -26.38 4.15 -26.04
CA THR A 56 -26.25 5.63 -26.13
C THR A 56 -27.55 6.27 -26.61
N LEU A 57 -28.24 5.66 -27.58
CA LEU A 57 -29.56 6.13 -28.03
C LEU A 57 -30.64 5.94 -26.96
N GLU A 58 -30.62 4.80 -26.25
CA GLU A 58 -31.53 4.51 -25.14
C GLU A 58 -31.32 5.53 -24.00
N ALA A 59 -30.07 5.80 -23.58
CA ALA A 59 -29.76 6.83 -22.59
C ALA A 59 -30.19 8.25 -23.02
N LEU A 60 -30.00 8.63 -24.29
CA LEU A 60 -30.47 9.91 -24.81
C LEU A 60 -32.00 10.02 -24.82
N SER A 61 -32.71 8.94 -25.13
CA SER A 61 -34.18 8.92 -25.08
C SER A 61 -34.72 9.02 -23.65
N GLN A 62 -34.07 8.36 -22.69
CA GLN A 62 -34.42 8.45 -21.27
C GLN A 62 -34.21 9.88 -20.75
N SER A 63 -33.05 10.49 -21.00
CA SER A 63 -32.76 11.86 -20.55
C SER A 63 -33.70 12.90 -21.18
N LEU A 64 -34.15 12.70 -22.42
CA LEU A 64 -35.17 13.55 -23.04
C LEU A 64 -36.53 13.44 -22.35
N GLU A 65 -36.93 12.24 -21.91
CA GLU A 65 -38.21 12.03 -21.24
C GLU A 65 -38.18 12.50 -19.77
N GLU A 66 -37.04 12.38 -19.09
CA GLU A 66 -36.79 13.01 -17.78
C GLU A 66 -36.91 14.54 -17.86
N CYS A 67 -36.26 15.17 -18.86
CA CYS A 67 -36.39 16.61 -19.12
C CYS A 67 -37.85 17.03 -19.42
N ARG A 68 -38.58 16.24 -20.22
CA ARG A 68 -40.01 16.49 -20.49
C ARG A 68 -40.88 16.37 -19.25
N SER A 69 -40.61 15.39 -18.39
CA SER A 69 -41.33 15.21 -17.12
C SER A 69 -41.14 16.40 -16.18
N ILE A 70 -39.90 16.93 -16.09
CA ILE A 70 -39.60 18.16 -15.34
C ILE A 70 -40.36 19.36 -15.94
N LEU A 71 -40.30 19.57 -17.25
CA LEU A 71 -41.01 20.67 -17.92
C LEU A 71 -42.54 20.57 -17.74
N LYS A 72 -43.11 19.37 -17.83
CA LYS A 72 -44.54 19.14 -17.60
C LYS A 72 -44.95 19.33 -16.12
N ARG A 73 -44.03 19.16 -15.17
CA ARG A 73 -44.29 19.46 -13.75
C ARG A 73 -44.22 20.97 -13.45
N LEU A 74 -43.43 21.72 -14.21
CA LEU A 74 -43.32 23.18 -14.09
C LEU A 74 -44.42 23.93 -14.86
N TYR A 75 -44.79 23.43 -16.05
CA TYR A 75 -45.77 24.05 -16.94
C TYR A 75 -46.82 23.02 -17.39
N PRO A 76 -47.69 22.53 -16.48
CA PRO A 76 -48.58 21.40 -16.75
C PRO A 76 -49.59 21.60 -17.89
N ASN A 77 -49.88 22.87 -18.23
CA ASN A 77 -50.83 23.27 -19.26
C ASN A 77 -50.17 23.70 -20.59
N HIS A 78 -48.84 23.54 -20.75
CA HIS A 78 -48.10 24.00 -21.94
C HIS A 78 -47.27 22.87 -22.57
N GLU A 79 -47.25 22.82 -23.90
CA GLU A 79 -46.33 21.95 -24.63
C GLU A 79 -44.92 22.55 -24.69
N VAL A 80 -43.89 21.70 -24.71
CA VAL A 80 -42.48 22.14 -24.82
C VAL A 80 -42.22 22.98 -26.09
N SER A 81 -43.00 22.74 -27.14
CA SER A 81 -43.04 23.52 -28.39
C SER A 81 -43.38 25.00 -28.19
N SER A 82 -44.29 25.33 -27.25
CA SER A 82 -44.72 26.70 -26.96
C SER A 82 -43.88 27.41 -25.89
N LEU A 83 -43.05 26.68 -25.14
CA LEU A 83 -42.08 27.24 -24.19
C LEU A 83 -40.78 27.70 -24.88
N LEU A 84 -40.38 27.05 -25.99
CA LEU A 84 -39.15 27.32 -26.73
C LEU A 84 -38.93 28.77 -27.22
N PRO A 85 -39.94 29.56 -27.65
CA PRO A 85 -39.73 30.93 -28.10
C PRO A 85 -39.74 31.98 -26.97
N LEU A 86 -40.01 31.60 -25.73
CA LEU A 86 -40.19 32.53 -24.61
C LEU A 86 -38.86 32.92 -23.94
N SER A 87 -38.76 34.18 -23.49
CA SER A 87 -37.62 34.65 -22.70
C SER A 87 -37.66 34.11 -21.27
N ARG A 88 -36.52 34.18 -20.58
CA ARG A 88 -36.39 33.75 -19.17
C ARG A 88 -37.39 34.45 -18.24
N GLN A 89 -37.70 35.72 -18.46
CA GLN A 89 -38.65 36.46 -17.61
C GLN A 89 -40.10 36.08 -17.90
N GLU A 90 -40.47 35.80 -19.16
CA GLU A 90 -41.81 35.28 -19.49
C GLU A 90 -42.03 33.88 -18.89
N LEU A 91 -41.01 33.01 -18.97
CA LEU A 91 -41.03 31.67 -18.35
C LEU A 91 -41.15 31.71 -16.82
N LEU A 92 -40.51 32.68 -16.15
CA LEU A 92 -40.63 32.85 -14.69
C LEU A 92 -41.99 33.43 -14.31
N ASN A 93 -42.47 34.47 -15.01
CA ASN A 93 -43.77 35.08 -14.74
C ASN A 93 -44.92 34.07 -14.81
N MET A 94 -44.87 33.07 -15.71
CA MET A 94 -45.89 32.01 -15.78
C MET A 94 -45.91 31.08 -14.54
N LEU A 95 -44.77 30.92 -13.85
CA LEU A 95 -44.72 30.15 -12.59
C LEU A 95 -45.37 30.95 -11.45
N ASP A 96 -45.04 32.24 -11.32
CA ASP A 96 -45.52 33.11 -10.25
C ASP A 96 -47.05 33.32 -10.27
N HIS A 97 -47.70 33.18 -11.43
CA HIS A 97 -49.16 33.30 -11.57
C HIS A 97 -49.93 31.97 -11.36
N SER A 98 -49.27 30.87 -10.99
CA SER A 98 -49.90 29.55 -10.82
C SER A 98 -50.54 29.31 -9.44
N GLY A 99 -50.57 30.32 -8.57
CA GLY A 99 -50.95 30.21 -7.16
C GLY A 99 -52.44 30.36 -6.84
N ASP A 100 -53.33 29.48 -7.33
CA ASP A 100 -54.67 29.30 -6.72
C ASP A 100 -55.40 27.95 -7.02
N ALA A 101 -54.71 26.94 -7.56
CA ALA A 101 -55.32 25.68 -8.03
C ALA A 101 -54.84 24.44 -7.25
N VAL A 102 -55.15 24.34 -5.95
CA VAL A 102 -54.84 23.15 -5.14
C VAL A 102 -55.81 22.01 -5.46
N VAL A 103 -55.40 21.11 -6.37
CA VAL A 103 -56.03 19.79 -6.56
C VAL A 103 -54.99 18.71 -6.33
N ALA A 104 -55.13 17.98 -5.23
CA ALA A 104 -54.23 16.88 -4.91
C ALA A 104 -54.41 15.70 -5.88
N LEU A 105 -53.31 15.19 -6.43
CA LEU A 105 -53.25 13.93 -7.17
C LEU A 105 -52.38 12.91 -6.39
N PRO A 106 -52.70 11.61 -6.42
CA PRO A 106 -52.10 10.65 -5.48
C PRO A 106 -50.64 10.33 -5.82
N SER A 107 -49.81 10.19 -4.78
CA SER A 107 -48.50 9.55 -4.91
C SER A 107 -48.65 8.06 -5.27
N PRO A 108 -47.82 7.50 -6.17
CA PRO A 108 -47.82 6.06 -6.44
C PRO A 108 -47.30 5.27 -5.23
N PRO A 109 -47.68 3.99 -5.08
CA PRO A 109 -47.36 3.20 -3.89
C PRO A 109 -45.89 2.76 -3.83
N LEU A 110 -45.39 2.61 -2.59
CA LEU A 110 -44.08 2.05 -2.27
C LEU A 110 -43.98 0.58 -2.70
N ASN A 111 -43.24 0.28 -3.78
CA ASN A 111 -42.55 -1.00 -3.98
C ASN A 111 -41.63 -1.01 -5.21
N THR A 112 -40.34 -0.71 -5.01
CA THR A 112 -39.20 -1.28 -5.77
C THR A 112 -37.87 -0.89 -5.09
N SER A 113 -36.80 -1.62 -5.40
CA SER A 113 -35.47 -1.49 -4.76
C SER A 113 -34.83 -0.10 -4.94
N PRO A 114 -33.95 0.35 -4.02
CA PRO A 114 -33.43 1.72 -4.00
C PRO A 114 -32.40 2.00 -5.12
N THR A 115 -32.85 2.57 -6.23
CA THR A 115 -31.97 3.18 -7.24
C THR A 115 -31.52 4.58 -6.80
N LYS A 116 -30.20 4.80 -6.84
CA LYS A 116 -29.48 5.99 -6.33
C LYS A 116 -30.03 7.31 -6.87
N THR A 117 -30.14 8.32 -6.01
CA THR A 117 -30.42 9.72 -6.37
C THR A 117 -29.13 10.51 -6.57
N GLU A 118 -28.96 11.06 -7.77
CA GLU A 118 -27.93 12.04 -8.17
C GLU A 118 -28.64 13.07 -9.09
N SER A 119 -28.45 14.39 -8.98
CA SER A 119 -27.68 15.17 -8.01
C SER A 119 -28.37 16.52 -7.76
N GLY A 120 -28.30 17.03 -6.52
CA GLY A 120 -28.68 18.40 -6.17
C GLY A 120 -27.45 19.29 -5.95
N SER A 121 -27.52 20.57 -6.35
CA SER A 121 -26.42 21.52 -6.14
C SER A 121 -26.39 22.04 -4.70
N PRO A 122 -25.24 22.06 -4.01
CA PRO A 122 -25.16 22.44 -2.60
C PRO A 122 -25.17 23.96 -2.38
N LEU A 123 -26.36 24.53 -2.19
CA LEU A 123 -26.57 25.85 -1.59
C LEU A 123 -27.77 25.79 -0.63
N GLY A 124 -27.50 25.45 0.62
CA GLY A 124 -28.50 25.34 1.71
C GLY A 124 -27.81 24.87 2.97
N LEU A 125 -28.05 25.56 4.09
CA LEU A 125 -27.40 25.27 5.37
C LEU A 125 -27.92 23.96 5.99
N ASP A 126 -27.00 23.17 6.52
CA ASP A 126 -27.17 22.51 7.82
C ASP A 126 -25.78 22.37 8.48
N SER A 127 -25.73 22.46 9.81
CA SER A 127 -24.52 22.81 10.57
C SER A 127 -23.97 21.69 11.46
N GLU A 128 -23.83 20.47 10.92
CA GLU A 128 -23.16 19.36 11.61
C GLU A 128 -22.11 18.66 10.72
N GLY A 129 -20.91 18.43 11.28
CA GLY A 129 -19.98 17.39 10.78
C GLY A 129 -19.19 17.65 9.49
N SER A 130 -18.43 18.74 9.37
CA SER A 130 -17.55 19.04 8.20
C SER A 130 -16.74 17.83 7.70
N LEU A 131 -16.20 17.01 8.61
CA LEU A 131 -15.35 15.87 8.26
C LEU A 131 -16.08 14.73 7.53
N ALA A 132 -17.41 14.60 7.63
CA ALA A 132 -18.17 13.62 6.85
C ALA A 132 -18.07 13.89 5.33
N SER A 133 -17.80 15.15 4.93
CA SER A 133 -17.50 15.50 3.54
C SER A 133 -16.12 15.05 3.03
N LEU A 134 -15.27 14.49 3.91
CA LEU A 134 -13.98 13.92 3.55
C LEU A 134 -14.04 12.39 3.38
N GLU A 135 -15.10 11.74 3.86
CA GLU A 135 -15.33 10.33 3.56
C GLU A 135 -15.74 10.15 2.10
N PRO A 136 -15.23 9.11 1.41
CA PRO A 136 -15.64 8.82 0.06
C PRO A 136 -17.09 8.31 0.00
N LEU A 137 -18.03 9.21 -0.29
CA LEU A 137 -19.34 8.85 -0.84
C LEU A 137 -19.16 7.86 -1.99
N SER A 138 -19.95 6.78 -2.00
CA SER A 138 -19.74 5.66 -2.93
C SER A 138 -19.88 6.13 -4.38
N SER A 139 -18.80 6.03 -5.15
CA SER A 139 -18.81 6.29 -6.59
C SER A 139 -19.83 5.41 -7.32
N ARG A 140 -20.25 5.84 -8.52
CA ARG A 140 -21.14 5.02 -9.36
C ARG A 140 -20.46 3.76 -9.88
N ASP A 141 -19.16 3.83 -10.10
CA ASP A 141 -18.32 2.66 -10.32
C ASP A 141 -17.94 2.06 -8.95
N MET A 142 -18.28 0.78 -8.77
CA MET A 142 -18.02 -0.04 -7.56
C MET A 142 -16.98 -1.14 -7.80
N ASP A 143 -16.46 -1.23 -9.03
CA ASP A 143 -15.61 -2.32 -9.50
C ASP A 143 -14.12 -1.95 -9.35
N TRP A 144 -13.39 -2.70 -8.53
CA TRP A 144 -12.00 -2.41 -8.16
C TRP A 144 -11.01 -3.31 -8.91
N GLU A 145 -10.50 -2.86 -10.06
CA GLU A 145 -9.63 -3.66 -10.95
C GLU A 145 -8.15 -3.79 -10.50
N GLU A 146 -7.90 -4.24 -9.27
CA GLU A 146 -6.52 -4.57 -8.81
C GLU A 146 -5.89 -5.73 -9.61
N GLU A 147 -6.71 -6.54 -10.29
CA GLU A 147 -6.25 -7.65 -11.14
C GLU A 147 -5.58 -7.18 -12.46
N ASN A 148 -5.95 -6.02 -13.02
CA ASN A 148 -5.23 -5.47 -14.17
C ASN A 148 -3.77 -5.14 -13.81
N ARG A 149 -3.53 -4.63 -12.60
CA ARG A 149 -2.19 -4.44 -12.02
C ARG A 149 -1.43 -5.75 -11.74
N CYS A 150 -2.03 -6.93 -11.92
CA CYS A 150 -1.32 -8.22 -11.82
C CYS A 150 -0.67 -8.64 -13.15
N HIS A 151 -1.00 -7.96 -14.25
CA HIS A 151 -0.37 -8.13 -15.56
C HIS A 151 0.65 -7.02 -15.89
N GLU A 152 0.59 -5.91 -15.18
CA GLU A 152 1.62 -4.87 -15.17
C GLU A 152 2.89 -5.36 -14.43
N THR A 153 4.03 -4.77 -14.77
CA THR A 153 5.23 -4.82 -13.92
C THR A 153 4.98 -4.02 -12.63
N LEU A 154 5.77 -4.25 -11.57
CA LEU A 154 5.54 -3.67 -10.23
C LEU A 154 5.16 -2.18 -10.30
N PRO A 155 3.94 -1.77 -9.88
CA PRO A 155 3.46 -0.43 -10.14
C PRO A 155 4.07 0.58 -9.16
N THR A 156 5.24 1.09 -9.53
CA THR A 156 5.77 2.39 -9.07
C THR A 156 4.72 3.50 -9.16
N ASP A 157 3.76 3.35 -10.08
CA ASP A 157 2.90 4.44 -10.57
C ASP A 157 1.50 4.50 -9.92
N THR A 158 1.10 3.52 -9.09
CA THR A 158 -0.13 3.64 -8.25
C THR A 158 -0.06 2.99 -6.86
N ASP A 159 0.43 3.71 -5.84
CA ASP A 159 0.20 3.37 -4.42
C ASP A 159 -0.98 4.19 -3.87
N ASP A 160 -2.06 3.47 -3.58
CA ASP A 160 -3.33 4.01 -3.09
C ASP A 160 -3.33 4.21 -1.57
N THR A 161 -2.48 3.47 -0.85
CA THR A 161 -2.40 3.51 0.63
C THR A 161 -1.90 4.87 1.10
N ASN A 162 -0.91 5.41 0.38
CA ASN A 162 -0.37 6.76 0.58
C ASN A 162 -1.10 7.84 -0.24
N GLY A 163 -2.14 7.47 -0.99
CA GLY A 163 -2.98 8.39 -1.77
C GLY A 163 -2.33 8.96 -3.02
N PHE A 164 -1.32 8.29 -3.59
CA PHE A 164 -0.59 8.77 -4.77
C PHE A 164 -1.32 8.52 -6.11
N SER A 165 -2.44 7.80 -6.11
CA SER A 165 -3.32 7.63 -7.27
C SER A 165 -4.11 8.91 -7.55
N PHE A 166 -3.48 9.84 -8.27
CA PHE A 166 -4.03 11.17 -8.63
C PHE A 166 -5.15 11.13 -9.68
N HIS A 167 -6.23 10.42 -9.40
CA HIS A 167 -7.52 10.58 -10.08
C HIS A 167 -8.63 10.83 -9.05
N PRO A 168 -9.11 12.08 -8.87
CA PRO A 168 -10.18 12.36 -7.91
C PRO A 168 -11.49 11.63 -8.24
N ASP A 169 -11.75 11.37 -9.52
CA ASP A 169 -12.97 10.72 -10.01
C ASP A 169 -12.87 9.19 -10.08
N ARG A 170 -11.67 8.61 -9.89
CA ARG A 170 -11.46 7.15 -9.82
C ARG A 170 -10.78 6.78 -8.52
N GLN A 171 -11.60 6.42 -7.55
CA GLN A 171 -11.12 5.75 -6.35
C GLN A 171 -10.61 4.35 -6.74
N ALA A 172 -9.44 3.96 -6.25
CA ALA A 172 -8.88 2.61 -6.45
C ALA A 172 -9.07 1.68 -5.24
N SER A 173 -9.49 2.23 -4.10
CA SER A 173 -9.88 1.48 -2.91
C SER A 173 -10.74 2.33 -1.96
N TYR A 174 -11.52 1.67 -1.10
CA TYR A 174 -12.08 2.32 0.09
C TYR A 174 -10.98 2.57 1.13
N LEU A 175 -10.93 3.83 1.59
CA LEU A 175 -10.06 4.35 2.63
C LEU A 175 -10.93 5.18 3.59
N GLY A 176 -10.89 4.90 4.90
CA GLY A 176 -11.67 5.63 5.89
C GLY A 176 -11.17 7.05 6.18
N ALA A 177 -11.93 7.84 6.94
CA ALA A 177 -11.60 9.23 7.31
C ALA A 177 -10.17 9.44 7.89
N SER A 178 -9.62 8.44 8.59
CA SER A 178 -8.27 8.46 9.16
C SER A 178 -7.14 8.47 8.12
N SER A 179 -7.41 8.06 6.88
CA SER A 179 -6.42 7.89 5.82
C SER A 179 -5.78 9.21 5.36
N ILE A 180 -4.59 9.15 4.75
CA ILE A 180 -3.86 10.33 4.23
C ILE A 180 -4.72 11.15 3.25
N LYS A 181 -5.62 10.49 2.50
CA LYS A 181 -6.59 11.11 1.59
C LYS A 181 -7.34 12.29 2.22
N ALA A 182 -7.71 12.21 3.51
CA ALA A 182 -8.39 13.32 4.18
C ALA A 182 -7.50 14.57 4.34
N ALA A 183 -6.18 14.41 4.58
CA ALA A 183 -5.24 15.54 4.60
C ALA A 183 -5.03 16.13 3.20
N LEU A 184 -4.89 15.26 2.18
CA LEU A 184 -4.81 15.67 0.78
C LEU A 184 -6.04 16.49 0.37
N VAL A 185 -7.25 16.03 0.69
CA VAL A 185 -8.50 16.76 0.37
C VAL A 185 -8.58 18.09 1.11
N VAL A 186 -8.12 18.20 2.36
CA VAL A 186 -8.06 19.49 3.08
C VAL A 186 -7.07 20.45 2.40
N MET A 187 -5.85 20.01 2.07
CA MET A 187 -4.89 20.86 1.34
C MET A 187 -5.42 21.28 -0.05
N LEU A 188 -6.16 20.40 -0.74
CA LEU A 188 -6.84 20.72 -2.00
C LEU A 188 -8.09 21.61 -1.84
N LYS A 189 -8.74 21.65 -0.67
CA LYS A 189 -9.79 22.63 -0.33
C LYS A 189 -9.18 24.01 -0.07
N VAL A 190 -8.07 24.08 0.67
CA VAL A 190 -7.36 25.32 1.02
C VAL A 190 -6.67 25.95 -0.20
N GLN A 191 -5.95 25.16 -1.02
CA GLN A 191 -5.27 25.65 -2.23
C GLN A 191 -5.62 24.78 -3.46
N PRO A 192 -6.75 25.04 -4.15
CA PRO A 192 -7.19 24.24 -5.30
C PRO A 192 -6.18 24.13 -6.45
N GLN A 193 -5.25 25.09 -6.58
CA GLN A 193 -4.18 25.10 -7.59
C GLN A 193 -3.19 23.93 -7.41
N LEU A 194 -3.09 23.35 -6.21
CA LEU A 194 -2.27 22.17 -5.93
C LEU A 194 -2.67 20.96 -6.80
N ARG A 195 -3.91 20.90 -7.32
CA ARG A 195 -4.34 19.87 -8.28
C ARG A 195 -3.50 19.83 -9.56
N SER A 196 -3.11 20.99 -10.08
CA SER A 196 -2.26 21.08 -11.28
C SER A 196 -0.80 20.69 -11.00
N THR A 197 -0.28 21.02 -9.81
CA THR A 197 1.10 20.69 -9.41
C THR A 197 1.29 19.19 -9.11
N LEU A 198 0.27 18.53 -8.55
CA LEU A 198 0.29 17.11 -8.25
C LEU A 198 -0.03 16.19 -9.45
N ALA A 199 -0.44 16.74 -10.58
CA ALA A 199 -0.65 15.95 -11.80
C ALA A 199 0.67 15.29 -12.27
N PRO A 200 0.67 14.00 -12.65
CA PRO A 200 1.86 13.37 -13.20
C PRO A 200 2.23 14.00 -14.55
N PRO A 201 3.53 14.23 -14.83
CA PRO A 201 3.96 14.75 -16.12
C PRO A 201 3.69 13.71 -17.22
N LEU A 202 3.18 14.17 -18.36
CA LEU A 202 2.66 13.36 -19.47
C LEU A 202 3.65 12.38 -20.12
N ASN A 203 4.93 12.39 -19.72
CA ASN A 203 6.03 11.62 -20.33
C ASN A 203 6.65 10.55 -19.40
N SER A 204 6.09 10.30 -18.22
CA SER A 204 6.72 9.43 -17.17
C SER A 204 6.70 7.91 -17.43
N VAL A 205 6.48 7.46 -18.67
CA VAL A 205 6.20 6.04 -19.01
C VAL A 205 7.48 5.20 -19.26
N GLU A 206 8.64 5.83 -19.42
CA GLU A 206 9.87 5.17 -19.91
C GLU A 206 10.71 4.47 -18.82
N MET A 207 10.22 3.35 -18.25
CA MET A 207 11.13 2.32 -17.68
C MET A 207 10.58 0.89 -17.50
N ALA A 208 9.33 0.60 -17.91
CA ALA A 208 8.62 -0.64 -17.54
C ALA A 208 9.11 -1.98 -18.17
N ASN A 209 10.06 -1.97 -19.12
CA ASN A 209 10.21 -3.04 -20.12
C ASN A 209 10.98 -4.32 -19.69
N ASN A 210 11.69 -4.34 -18.55
CA ASN A 210 12.61 -5.44 -18.20
C ASN A 210 12.29 -6.16 -16.86
N LEU A 211 11.14 -5.89 -16.22
CA LEU A 211 10.82 -6.41 -14.88
C LEU A 211 10.04 -7.73 -14.90
N PRO A 212 10.17 -8.62 -13.88
CA PRO A 212 9.43 -9.87 -13.81
C PRO A 212 7.92 -9.64 -13.57
N ILE A 213 7.08 -10.40 -14.28
CA ILE A 213 5.60 -10.29 -14.18
C ILE A 213 5.08 -11.09 -12.96
N ILE A 214 4.20 -10.47 -12.17
CA ILE A 214 3.66 -11.01 -10.91
C ILE A 214 2.67 -12.19 -11.14
N ARG A 215 2.33 -12.50 -12.40
CA ARG A 215 1.65 -13.73 -12.81
C ARG A 215 2.12 -14.24 -14.17
N GLN A 216 2.86 -15.35 -14.18
CA GLN A 216 2.82 -16.30 -15.29
C GLN A 216 1.91 -17.48 -14.90
N ARG A 217 0.74 -17.61 -15.55
CA ARG A 217 -0.05 -18.85 -15.49
C ARG A 217 0.62 -19.91 -16.39
N SER A 218 1.46 -20.78 -15.82
CA SER A 218 1.85 -22.01 -16.52
C SER A 218 0.62 -22.92 -16.63
N ALA A 219 0.12 -23.12 -17.85
CA ALA A 219 -1.12 -23.87 -18.10
C ALA A 219 -1.00 -25.40 -17.90
N THR A 220 0.20 -25.89 -17.59
CA THR A 220 0.46 -27.27 -17.19
C THR A 220 0.71 -27.34 -15.68
N PRO A 221 0.00 -28.19 -14.92
CA PRO A 221 0.41 -28.50 -13.55
C PRO A 221 1.80 -29.13 -13.61
N LYS A 222 2.75 -28.57 -12.86
CA LYS A 222 4.05 -29.20 -12.62
C LYS A 222 3.88 -30.14 -11.42
N ASP A 223 4.52 -31.31 -11.45
CA ASP A 223 4.61 -32.14 -10.27
C ASP A 223 5.33 -31.38 -9.13
N SER A 224 4.85 -31.57 -7.90
CA SER A 224 5.41 -30.87 -6.72
C SER A 224 6.83 -31.35 -6.47
N SER A 225 7.80 -30.52 -6.85
CA SER A 225 9.22 -30.83 -6.77
C SER A 225 9.78 -30.53 -5.39
N ARG A 226 10.56 -31.46 -4.86
CA ARG A 226 11.33 -31.26 -3.62
C ARG A 226 12.28 -30.09 -3.79
N ILE A 227 12.35 -29.23 -2.78
CA ILE A 227 13.31 -28.13 -2.73
C ILE A 227 14.49 -28.59 -1.85
N PRO A 228 15.66 -28.91 -2.43
CA PRO A 228 16.81 -29.34 -1.63
C PRO A 228 17.36 -28.18 -0.78
N TRP A 229 18.10 -28.55 0.26
CA TRP A 229 18.91 -27.59 1.01
C TRP A 229 19.91 -26.89 0.09
N SER A 230 20.13 -25.60 0.33
CA SER A 230 21.11 -24.77 -0.38
C SER A 230 21.57 -23.63 0.50
N TRP A 231 22.83 -23.19 0.32
CA TRP A 231 23.37 -22.03 1.04
C TRP A 231 22.54 -20.76 0.78
N LYS A 232 22.04 -20.54 -0.45
CA LYS A 232 21.19 -19.38 -0.77
C LYS A 232 19.86 -19.45 0.01
N GLY A 233 19.19 -20.60 -0.02
CA GLY A 233 17.94 -20.81 0.73
C GLY A 233 18.14 -20.61 2.24
N GLN A 234 19.22 -21.16 2.80
CA GLN A 234 19.64 -20.97 4.18
C GLN A 234 19.77 -19.47 4.51
N THR A 235 20.50 -18.69 3.71
CA THR A 235 20.66 -17.23 3.93
C THR A 235 19.33 -16.47 3.90
N LEU A 236 18.38 -16.86 3.04
CA LEU A 236 17.05 -16.22 3.01
C LEU A 236 16.22 -16.57 4.26
N ILE A 237 16.33 -17.80 4.75
CA ILE A 237 15.69 -18.24 6.01
C ILE A 237 16.28 -17.47 7.20
N ASP A 238 17.61 -17.34 7.25
CA ASP A 238 18.30 -16.55 8.27
C ASP A 238 17.85 -15.08 8.27
N ALA A 239 17.70 -14.48 7.09
CA ALA A 239 17.18 -13.11 6.95
C ALA A 239 15.71 -12.98 7.41
N TYR A 240 14.85 -13.95 7.07
CA TYR A 240 13.45 -13.98 7.52
C TYR A 240 13.33 -14.08 9.05
N PHE A 241 14.02 -15.04 9.68
CA PHE A 241 13.97 -15.20 11.14
C PHE A 241 14.57 -13.98 11.86
N LYS A 242 15.64 -13.39 11.31
CA LYS A 242 16.26 -12.18 11.86
C LYS A 242 15.38 -10.92 11.76
N ARG A 243 14.69 -10.68 10.64
CA ARG A 243 14.04 -9.37 10.38
C ARG A 243 12.51 -9.37 10.31
N ILE A 244 11.85 -10.52 10.10
CA ILE A 244 10.38 -10.64 10.03
C ILE A 244 9.80 -11.35 11.26
N HIS A 245 10.33 -12.53 11.61
CA HIS A 245 9.78 -13.39 12.65
C HIS A 245 9.73 -12.71 14.05
N VAL A 246 10.66 -11.80 14.35
CA VAL A 246 10.68 -11.00 15.59
C VAL A 246 9.39 -10.20 15.85
N PHE A 247 8.61 -9.86 14.81
CA PHE A 247 7.30 -9.20 14.94
C PHE A 247 6.13 -10.18 15.04
N ILE A 248 6.27 -11.34 14.41
CA ILE A 248 5.22 -12.33 14.18
C ILE A 248 5.77 -13.76 14.35
N PRO A 249 6.17 -14.17 15.58
CA PRO A 249 6.93 -15.40 15.83
C PRO A 249 6.09 -16.69 15.73
N MET A 250 5.35 -16.86 14.65
CA MET A 250 4.39 -17.96 14.43
C MET A 250 5.02 -19.31 14.12
N LEU A 251 6.28 -19.35 13.65
CA LEU A 251 6.99 -20.58 13.28
C LEU A 251 7.89 -21.07 14.43
N ASP A 252 7.99 -22.39 14.65
CA ASP A 252 9.10 -22.98 15.41
C ASP A 252 10.34 -22.95 14.49
N GLU A 253 11.33 -22.13 14.86
CA GLU A 253 12.54 -21.91 14.06
C GLU A 253 13.38 -23.20 13.93
N ALA A 254 13.46 -24.01 15.00
CA ALA A 254 14.26 -25.23 14.99
C ALA A 254 13.63 -26.32 14.10
N VAL A 255 12.31 -26.51 14.19
CA VAL A 255 11.57 -27.46 13.34
C VAL A 255 11.61 -27.02 11.87
N PHE A 256 11.35 -25.74 11.58
CA PHE A 256 11.37 -25.25 10.20
C PHE A 256 12.75 -25.42 9.53
N ARG A 257 13.83 -25.23 10.29
CA ARG A 257 15.20 -25.42 9.79
C ARG A 257 15.54 -26.90 9.58
N ALA A 258 15.03 -27.80 10.42
CA ALA A 258 15.18 -29.24 10.23
C ALA A 258 14.46 -29.73 8.96
N ASP A 259 13.17 -29.39 8.80
CA ASP A 259 12.37 -29.73 7.60
C ASP A 259 13.06 -29.25 6.30
N TYR A 260 13.69 -28.07 6.30
CA TYR A 260 14.44 -27.58 5.15
C TYR A 260 15.78 -28.27 4.92
N LEU A 261 16.52 -28.60 5.99
CA LEU A 261 17.80 -29.31 5.90
C LEU A 261 17.64 -30.75 5.38
N GLU A 262 16.59 -31.44 5.82
CA GLU A 262 16.27 -32.80 5.36
C GLU A 262 15.81 -32.84 3.89
N GLY A 263 15.13 -31.78 3.41
CA GLY A 263 14.68 -31.65 2.02
C GLY A 263 13.66 -32.70 1.57
N GLN A 264 13.06 -33.46 2.51
CA GLN A 264 12.15 -34.56 2.21
C GLN A 264 10.70 -34.12 1.99
N ARG A 265 10.28 -32.97 2.54
CA ARG A 265 8.91 -32.45 2.39
C ARG A 265 8.69 -31.82 1.01
N PHE A 266 7.56 -32.19 0.38
CA PHE A 266 7.08 -31.67 -0.90
C PHE A 266 5.55 -31.50 -0.92
N ASP A 267 4.92 -31.48 0.25
CA ASP A 267 3.49 -31.20 0.40
C ASP A 267 3.19 -29.71 0.12
N SER A 268 2.04 -29.41 -0.47
CA SER A 268 1.66 -28.04 -0.84
C SER A 268 1.64 -27.04 0.33
N PRO A 269 1.19 -27.38 1.56
CA PRO A 269 1.29 -26.48 2.72
C PRO A 269 2.74 -26.10 3.04
N TRP A 270 3.65 -27.07 3.11
CA TRP A 270 5.09 -26.82 3.29
C TRP A 270 5.68 -25.98 2.15
N LEU A 271 5.44 -26.37 0.90
CA LEU A 271 6.03 -25.68 -0.24
C LEU A 271 5.49 -24.24 -0.41
N ALA A 272 4.23 -23.99 -0.08
CA ALA A 272 3.69 -22.63 0.02
C ALA A 272 4.41 -21.81 1.11
N LEU A 273 4.52 -22.36 2.32
CA LEU A 273 5.16 -21.69 3.45
C LEU A 273 6.65 -21.41 3.21
N LEU A 274 7.42 -22.42 2.77
CA LEU A 274 8.85 -22.33 2.49
C LEU A 274 9.15 -21.29 1.40
N ASN A 275 8.38 -21.27 0.32
CA ASN A 275 8.56 -20.24 -0.72
C ASN A 275 8.17 -18.84 -0.21
N MET A 276 7.21 -18.71 0.71
CA MET A 276 6.90 -17.39 1.31
C MET A 276 7.96 -16.91 2.31
N VAL A 277 8.59 -17.83 3.05
CA VAL A 277 9.78 -17.54 3.87
C VAL A 277 10.94 -17.09 2.97
N PHE A 278 11.19 -17.74 1.84
CA PHE A 278 12.18 -17.26 0.86
C PHE A 278 11.81 -15.90 0.23
N ALA A 279 10.54 -15.67 -0.12
CA ALA A 279 10.09 -14.42 -0.73
C ALA A 279 10.34 -13.23 0.21
N MET A 280 9.89 -13.34 1.46
CA MET A 280 10.15 -12.32 2.48
C MET A 280 11.63 -12.25 2.88
N GLY A 281 12.33 -13.39 2.91
CA GLY A 281 13.77 -13.47 3.13
C GLY A 281 14.57 -12.70 2.08
N SER A 282 14.21 -12.78 0.80
CA SER A 282 14.83 -12.01 -0.29
C SER A 282 14.63 -10.51 -0.07
N ILE A 283 13.39 -10.10 0.21
CA ILE A 283 13.04 -8.70 0.50
C ILE A 283 13.89 -8.14 1.65
N VAL A 284 14.02 -8.85 2.77
CA VAL A 284 14.76 -8.33 3.94
C VAL A 284 16.27 -8.60 3.91
N ALA A 285 16.77 -9.39 2.97
CA ALA A 285 18.22 -9.58 2.75
C ALA A 285 18.82 -8.53 1.79
N MET A 286 18.01 -8.00 0.87
CA MET A 286 18.46 -7.17 -0.25
C MET A 286 17.99 -5.70 -0.12
N LYS A 287 18.24 -4.92 -1.18
CA LYS A 287 17.73 -3.55 -1.41
C LYS A 287 16.38 -3.59 -2.15
N SER A 288 15.75 -2.42 -2.31
CA SER A 288 14.47 -2.22 -3.02
C SER A 288 14.48 -2.56 -4.52
N ASP A 289 15.65 -2.73 -5.14
CA ASP A 289 15.83 -3.13 -6.54
C ASP A 289 15.98 -4.65 -6.76
N ASP A 290 15.99 -5.48 -5.70
CA ASP A 290 15.91 -6.93 -5.86
C ASP A 290 14.47 -7.40 -6.11
N PHE A 291 14.25 -8.02 -7.26
CA PHE A 291 12.96 -8.61 -7.65
C PHE A 291 12.93 -10.15 -7.54
N ASN A 292 13.97 -10.80 -6.99
CA ASN A 292 13.99 -12.27 -6.81
C ASN A 292 12.80 -12.77 -5.97
N HIS A 293 12.26 -11.95 -5.06
CA HIS A 293 11.08 -12.28 -4.26
C HIS A 293 9.85 -12.68 -5.10
N ILE A 294 9.70 -12.13 -6.31
CA ILE A 294 8.58 -12.44 -7.22
C ILE A 294 8.62 -13.91 -7.64
N ASN A 295 9.82 -14.46 -7.90
CA ASN A 295 9.97 -15.86 -8.31
C ASN A 295 9.55 -16.83 -7.19
N TYR A 296 9.87 -16.50 -5.94
CA TYR A 296 9.45 -17.29 -4.78
C TYR A 296 7.95 -17.14 -4.51
N TYR A 297 7.39 -15.93 -4.57
CA TYR A 297 5.94 -15.71 -4.45
C TYR A 297 5.15 -16.46 -5.52
N ASN A 298 5.56 -16.40 -6.79
CA ASN A 298 4.90 -17.12 -7.88
C ASN A 298 4.88 -18.64 -7.63
N ARG A 299 5.99 -19.20 -7.13
CA ARG A 299 6.07 -20.62 -6.72
C ARG A 299 5.18 -20.94 -5.52
N ALA A 300 5.05 -20.04 -4.54
CA ALA A 300 4.08 -20.22 -3.46
C ALA A 300 2.65 -20.25 -4.01
N MET A 301 2.30 -19.39 -4.97
CA MET A 301 0.96 -19.38 -5.59
C MET A 301 0.66 -20.66 -6.39
N GLU A 302 1.66 -21.35 -6.95
CA GLU A 302 1.48 -22.67 -7.59
C GLU A 302 0.92 -23.73 -6.62
N HIS A 303 1.11 -23.55 -5.30
CA HIS A 303 0.63 -24.47 -4.25
C HIS A 303 -0.67 -24.02 -3.54
N ILE A 304 -1.19 -22.82 -3.82
CA ILE A 304 -2.38 -22.27 -3.16
C ILE A 304 -3.58 -22.32 -4.12
N THR A 305 -4.20 -23.50 -4.22
CA THR A 305 -5.44 -23.71 -4.99
C THR A 305 -6.67 -23.29 -4.20
N LEU A 306 -7.84 -23.21 -4.86
CA LEU A 306 -9.11 -22.96 -4.16
C LEU A 306 -9.45 -24.07 -3.16
N ASP A 307 -9.06 -25.31 -3.45
CA ASP A 307 -9.30 -26.47 -2.58
C ASP A 307 -8.50 -26.42 -1.27
N ALA A 308 -7.39 -25.67 -1.24
CA ALA A 308 -6.60 -25.43 -0.03
C ALA A 308 -7.35 -24.59 1.03
N PHE A 309 -8.35 -23.80 0.63
CA PHE A 309 -9.22 -23.06 1.56
C PHE A 309 -10.26 -23.98 2.23
N GLY A 310 -10.71 -25.03 1.54
CA GLY A 310 -11.52 -26.10 2.14
C GLY A 310 -10.68 -27.06 2.99
N SER A 311 -9.51 -27.44 2.48
CA SER A 311 -8.54 -28.31 3.14
C SER A 311 -7.63 -27.50 4.07
N SER A 312 -8.21 -26.93 5.14
CA SER A 312 -7.48 -26.09 6.10
C SER A 312 -6.32 -26.85 6.75
N ASN A 313 -5.09 -26.38 6.51
CA ASN A 313 -3.84 -26.89 7.08
C ASN A 313 -3.11 -25.76 7.83
N PHE A 314 -2.31 -26.10 8.84
CA PHE A 314 -1.70 -25.10 9.74
C PHE A 314 -0.63 -24.26 9.03
N GLU A 315 0.29 -24.90 8.32
CA GLU A 315 1.33 -24.24 7.52
C GLU A 315 0.73 -23.41 6.37
N MET A 316 -0.42 -23.84 5.82
CA MET A 316 -1.15 -23.07 4.81
C MET A 316 -1.74 -21.77 5.39
N VAL A 317 -2.26 -21.81 6.62
CA VAL A 317 -2.68 -20.59 7.34
C VAL A 317 -1.48 -19.68 7.60
N GLN A 318 -0.33 -20.21 8.00
CA GLN A 318 0.90 -19.42 8.19
C GLN A 318 1.40 -18.81 6.87
N ALA A 319 1.39 -19.55 5.77
CA ALA A 319 1.74 -19.04 4.44
C ALA A 319 0.83 -17.88 4.02
N LEU A 320 -0.50 -18.06 4.10
CA LEU A 320 -1.49 -17.02 3.84
C LEU A 320 -1.32 -15.81 4.77
N THR A 321 -0.93 -16.02 6.03
CA THR A 321 -0.62 -14.94 6.99
C THR A 321 0.57 -14.09 6.52
N ILE A 322 1.65 -14.72 6.04
CA ILE A 322 2.82 -14.01 5.50
C ILE A 322 2.48 -13.28 4.18
N ILE A 323 1.69 -13.92 3.30
CA ILE A 323 1.23 -13.34 2.03
C ILE A 323 0.40 -12.08 2.29
N GLY A 324 -0.68 -12.20 3.07
CA GLY A 324 -1.61 -11.12 3.33
C GLY A 324 -1.03 -10.03 4.24
N GLY A 325 -0.31 -10.43 5.29
CA GLY A 325 0.15 -9.51 6.34
C GLY A 325 1.41 -8.72 5.99
N TYR A 326 2.27 -9.24 5.10
CA TYR A 326 3.50 -8.56 4.69
C TYR A 326 3.65 -8.45 3.17
N TYR A 327 3.68 -9.57 2.45
CA TYR A 327 4.13 -9.56 1.05
C TYR A 327 3.25 -8.68 0.16
N LEU A 328 1.92 -8.82 0.26
CA LEU A 328 0.97 -8.03 -0.52
C LEU A 328 0.95 -6.55 -0.08
N HIS A 329 1.29 -6.22 1.16
CA HIS A 329 1.51 -4.82 1.56
C HIS A 329 2.82 -4.26 0.98
N TYR A 330 3.90 -5.05 0.92
CA TYR A 330 5.17 -4.64 0.32
C TYR A 330 5.05 -4.33 -1.18
N ILE A 331 4.36 -5.20 -1.93
CA ILE A 331 4.08 -4.96 -3.37
C ILE A 331 2.85 -4.07 -3.62
N ASN A 332 2.31 -3.41 -2.58
CA ASN A 332 1.18 -2.48 -2.66
C ASN A 332 -0.06 -3.10 -3.36
N ARG A 333 -0.62 -4.13 -2.74
CA ARG A 333 -1.87 -4.84 -3.09
C ARG A 333 -2.81 -4.91 -1.89
N PRO A 334 -3.28 -3.75 -1.36
CA PRO A 334 -4.01 -3.68 -0.09
C PRO A 334 -5.42 -4.29 -0.13
N ASN A 335 -6.04 -4.44 -1.31
CA ASN A 335 -7.32 -5.14 -1.42
C ASN A 335 -7.11 -6.66 -1.36
N MET A 336 -6.13 -7.20 -2.11
CA MET A 336 -5.78 -8.61 -2.05
C MET A 336 -5.23 -9.01 -0.67
N ALA A 337 -4.40 -8.18 -0.04
CA ALA A 337 -3.87 -8.39 1.32
C ALA A 337 -5.00 -8.63 2.34
N ASN A 338 -5.98 -7.72 2.36
CA ASN A 338 -7.15 -7.78 3.23
C ASN A 338 -8.03 -9.01 2.95
N ALA A 339 -8.18 -9.43 1.69
CA ALA A 339 -8.93 -10.62 1.34
C ALA A 339 -8.23 -11.91 1.81
N VAL A 340 -6.90 -11.97 1.67
CA VAL A 340 -6.07 -13.10 2.11
C VAL A 340 -6.03 -13.21 3.63
N ILE A 341 -5.82 -12.11 4.37
CA ILE A 341 -5.90 -12.11 5.85
C ILE A 341 -7.29 -12.53 6.32
N GLY A 342 -8.36 -11.98 5.74
CA GLY A 342 -9.73 -12.36 6.09
C GLY A 342 -10.03 -13.84 5.84
N ALA A 343 -9.39 -14.47 4.85
CA ALA A 343 -9.46 -15.92 4.63
C ALA A 343 -8.63 -16.70 5.65
N ALA A 344 -7.38 -16.28 5.92
CA ALA A 344 -6.50 -16.91 6.91
C ALA A 344 -7.11 -16.91 8.31
N ILE A 345 -7.76 -15.81 8.74
CA ILE A 345 -8.50 -15.73 10.02
C ILE A 345 -9.65 -16.74 10.07
N ARG A 346 -10.41 -16.91 8.97
CA ARG A 346 -11.50 -17.90 8.91
C ARG A 346 -10.98 -19.34 8.95
N MET A 347 -9.88 -19.63 8.26
CA MET A 347 -9.22 -20.95 8.30
C MET A 347 -8.61 -21.24 9.68
N ALA A 348 -7.95 -20.26 10.31
CA ALA A 348 -7.51 -20.33 11.70
C ALA A 348 -8.67 -20.58 12.68
N SER A 349 -9.83 -19.96 12.42
CA SER A 349 -11.04 -20.17 13.21
C SER A 349 -11.60 -21.58 13.04
N ALA A 350 -11.64 -22.11 11.81
CA ALA A 350 -12.04 -23.49 11.51
C ALA A 350 -11.09 -24.55 12.10
N LEU A 351 -9.78 -24.26 12.14
CA LEU A 351 -8.77 -25.06 12.86
C LEU A 351 -8.86 -24.93 14.40
N GLY A 352 -9.78 -24.13 14.93
CA GLY A 352 -9.96 -23.94 16.38
C GLY A 352 -8.88 -23.10 17.05
N LEU A 353 -8.01 -22.41 16.31
CA LEU A 353 -6.86 -21.65 16.87
C LEU A 353 -7.28 -20.49 17.79
N HIS A 354 -8.54 -20.06 17.71
CA HIS A 354 -9.17 -19.09 18.59
C HIS A 354 -9.46 -19.61 20.01
N ARG A 355 -9.26 -20.91 20.27
CA ARG A 355 -9.57 -21.59 21.53
C ARG A 355 -8.33 -22.11 22.24
N GLU A 356 -8.27 -21.90 23.55
CA GLU A 356 -7.19 -22.47 24.37
C GLU A 356 -7.27 -24.00 24.42
N SER A 357 -6.11 -24.65 24.46
CA SER A 357 -6.02 -26.11 24.40
C SER A 357 -5.98 -26.73 25.80
N LEU A 358 -6.73 -27.81 26.02
CA LEU A 358 -6.68 -28.60 27.26
C LEU A 358 -5.43 -29.52 27.31
N ALA A 359 -4.30 -29.05 26.76
CA ALA A 359 -3.05 -29.76 26.63
C ALA A 359 -2.40 -29.99 28.01
N GLN A 360 -1.98 -31.23 28.29
CA GLN A 360 -1.35 -31.62 29.56
C GLN A 360 0.02 -32.28 29.39
N GLY A 361 0.43 -32.63 28.17
CA GLY A 361 1.75 -33.17 27.84
C GLY A 361 2.71 -32.13 27.26
N GLY A 362 4.02 -32.32 27.45
CA GLY A 362 5.05 -31.35 27.01
C GLY A 362 5.09 -31.11 25.48
N SER A 363 4.86 -32.15 24.67
CA SER A 363 4.67 -32.03 23.21
C SER A 363 3.51 -31.10 22.86
N ASP A 364 2.42 -31.24 23.62
CA ASP A 364 1.14 -30.59 23.36
C ASP A 364 1.18 -29.13 23.82
N MET A 365 2.01 -28.81 24.82
CA MET A 365 2.35 -27.44 25.23
C MET A 365 3.10 -26.69 24.12
N VAL A 366 4.12 -27.30 23.49
CA VAL A 366 4.83 -26.69 22.34
C VAL A 366 3.83 -26.44 21.20
N ALA A 367 2.97 -27.41 20.89
CA ALA A 367 1.92 -27.24 19.89
C ALA A 367 0.85 -26.20 20.28
N ALA A 368 0.50 -26.06 21.56
CA ALA A 368 -0.40 -25.01 22.05
C ALA A 368 0.23 -23.62 21.89
N GLU A 369 1.50 -23.47 22.28
CA GLU A 369 2.22 -22.21 22.18
C GLU A 369 2.39 -21.74 20.72
N THR A 370 2.72 -22.63 19.79
CA THR A 370 2.73 -22.29 18.34
C THR A 370 1.34 -21.88 17.83
N ARG A 371 0.26 -22.49 18.32
CA ARG A 371 -1.12 -22.07 17.98
C ARG A 371 -1.46 -20.68 18.52
N ARG A 372 -1.08 -20.37 19.77
CA ARG A 372 -1.22 -19.02 20.37
C ARG A 372 -0.48 -17.98 19.53
N ARG A 373 0.78 -18.25 19.18
CA ARG A 373 1.61 -17.34 18.37
C ARG A 373 1.04 -17.10 16.98
N THR A 374 0.58 -18.15 16.28
CA THR A 374 -0.09 -18.00 14.98
C THR A 374 -1.38 -17.16 15.09
N TRP A 375 -2.24 -17.44 16.07
CA TRP A 375 -3.49 -16.68 16.26
C TRP A 375 -3.22 -15.21 16.58
N TRP A 376 -2.35 -14.92 17.54
CA TRP A 376 -2.07 -13.54 17.95
C TRP A 376 -1.26 -12.76 16.90
N SER A 377 -0.40 -13.43 16.11
CA SER A 377 0.24 -12.80 14.95
C SER A 377 -0.79 -12.40 13.88
N LEU A 378 -1.76 -13.26 13.58
CA LEU A 378 -2.89 -12.94 12.70
C LEU A 378 -3.69 -11.73 13.20
N PHE A 379 -4.01 -11.69 14.50
CA PHE A 379 -4.70 -10.55 15.12
C PHE A 379 -3.93 -9.24 14.99
N CYS A 380 -2.61 -9.25 15.26
CA CYS A 380 -1.78 -8.07 15.13
C CYS A 380 -1.69 -7.59 13.67
N LEU A 381 -1.51 -8.50 12.70
CA LEU A 381 -1.45 -8.16 11.28
C LEU A 381 -2.76 -7.57 10.74
N ASP A 382 -3.91 -8.16 11.11
CA ASP A 382 -5.24 -7.62 10.79
C ASP A 382 -5.39 -6.19 11.35
N THR A 383 -5.04 -5.99 12.62
CA THR A 383 -5.11 -4.69 13.29
C THR A 383 -4.18 -3.64 12.65
N TRP A 384 -3.01 -4.04 12.15
CA TRP A 384 -2.09 -3.12 11.48
C TRP A 384 -2.58 -2.73 10.08
N ALA A 385 -3.15 -3.68 9.33
CA ALA A 385 -3.75 -3.40 8.03
C ALA A 385 -5.01 -2.52 8.15
N THR A 386 -5.84 -2.75 9.17
CA THR A 386 -7.05 -1.95 9.43
C THR A 386 -6.73 -0.53 9.86
N THR A 387 -5.77 -0.35 10.78
CA THR A 387 -5.24 0.97 11.20
C THR A 387 -4.68 1.77 10.03
N THR A 388 -4.06 1.09 9.06
CA THR A 388 -3.50 1.69 7.85
C THR A 388 -4.57 2.17 6.86
N LEU A 389 -5.66 1.40 6.69
CA LEU A 389 -6.67 1.60 5.64
C LEU A 389 -7.97 2.25 6.14
N GLY A 390 -8.17 2.36 7.46
CA GLY A 390 -9.43 2.83 8.05
C GLY A 390 -10.59 1.87 7.79
N ARG A 391 -10.36 0.56 7.92
CA ARG A 391 -11.35 -0.50 7.69
C ARG A 391 -11.70 -1.22 9.01
N PRO A 392 -12.90 -1.77 9.18
CA PRO A 392 -13.23 -2.59 10.35
C PRO A 392 -12.35 -3.85 10.46
N SER A 393 -11.92 -4.19 11.67
CA SER A 393 -11.13 -5.41 11.95
C SER A 393 -12.00 -6.67 11.97
N PHE A 394 -11.45 -7.78 11.49
CA PHE A 394 -12.05 -9.11 11.61
C PHE A 394 -11.63 -9.80 12.93
N GLY A 395 -10.47 -9.46 13.48
CA GLY A 395 -9.88 -10.05 14.68
C GLY A 395 -10.53 -9.61 16.01
N ARG A 396 -11.78 -10.00 16.27
CA ARG A 396 -12.46 -9.69 17.56
C ARG A 396 -11.99 -10.58 18.71
N TRP A 397 -11.33 -10.00 19.73
CA TRP A 397 -10.96 -10.67 20.99
C TRP A 397 -12.11 -10.75 22.01
N GLY A 398 -13.35 -10.93 21.54
CA GLY A 398 -14.54 -11.05 22.39
C GLY A 398 -14.66 -12.40 23.10
N PRO A 399 -15.69 -12.63 23.94
CA PRO A 399 -15.81 -13.83 24.80
C PRO A 399 -15.80 -15.19 24.09
N ALA A 400 -15.97 -15.24 22.77
CA ALA A 400 -15.84 -16.45 21.96
C ALA A 400 -14.39 -16.87 21.67
N VAL A 401 -13.41 -15.98 21.91
CA VAL A 401 -11.97 -16.19 21.67
C VAL A 401 -11.27 -16.28 23.03
N ASN A 402 -11.01 -17.51 23.48
CA ASN A 402 -10.46 -17.77 24.82
C ASN A 402 -8.98 -18.23 24.84
N ILE A 403 -8.35 -18.37 23.66
CA ILE A 403 -6.90 -18.58 23.50
C ILE A 403 -6.09 -17.54 24.30
N HIS A 404 -5.13 -18.00 25.09
CA HIS A 404 -4.31 -17.13 25.95
C HIS A 404 -3.19 -16.45 25.15
N PRO A 405 -2.62 -15.32 25.63
CA PRO A 405 -1.39 -14.76 25.07
C PRO A 405 -0.24 -15.78 25.08
N PRO A 406 0.78 -15.62 24.21
CA PRO A 406 2.00 -16.44 24.22
C PRO A 406 2.70 -16.44 25.60
N GLU A 407 3.25 -17.58 26.01
CA GLU A 407 3.84 -17.76 27.35
C GLU A 407 5.36 -17.97 27.31
N PHE A 408 6.10 -17.24 28.16
CA PHE A 408 7.53 -17.46 28.34
C PHE A 408 7.79 -18.78 29.06
N GLY A 409 8.83 -19.51 28.66
CA GLY A 409 9.28 -20.75 29.32
C GLY A 409 9.10 -21.99 28.46
N VAL A 410 7.94 -22.15 27.82
CA VAL A 410 7.55 -23.39 27.09
C VAL A 410 8.60 -23.83 26.06
N ASN A 411 9.19 -22.87 25.33
CA ASN A 411 10.19 -23.09 24.30
C ASN A 411 11.59 -22.54 24.66
N GLN A 412 11.98 -22.39 25.93
CA GLN A 412 13.25 -21.73 26.32
C GLN A 412 14.54 -22.27 25.64
N ALA A 413 14.54 -23.52 25.16
CA ALA A 413 15.67 -24.13 24.43
C ALA A 413 15.53 -24.14 22.89
N ARG A 414 14.43 -23.59 22.35
CA ARG A 414 14.11 -23.53 20.91
C ARG A 414 13.79 -22.13 20.41
N ASP A 415 13.19 -21.30 21.24
CA ASP A 415 13.05 -19.87 21.01
C ASP A 415 14.45 -19.27 21.02
N SER A 416 14.81 -18.58 19.93
CA SER A 416 16.05 -17.82 19.80
C SER A 416 16.07 -16.63 20.78
N ALA A 417 16.37 -16.91 22.06
CA ALA A 417 16.39 -15.96 23.18
C ALA A 417 17.34 -14.78 22.95
N GLN A 418 18.26 -14.90 21.99
CA GLN A 418 19.13 -13.87 21.43
C GLN A 418 18.41 -12.55 21.08
N HIS A 419 17.10 -12.59 20.79
CA HIS A 419 16.35 -11.43 20.25
C HIS A 419 15.07 -11.08 21.04
N ALA A 420 15.04 -11.37 22.35
CA ALA A 420 13.87 -11.20 23.24
C ALA A 420 12.63 -12.08 22.93
N GLY A 421 12.72 -12.96 21.93
CA GLY A 421 11.72 -13.99 21.63
C GLY A 421 10.31 -13.42 21.39
N ILE A 422 9.32 -13.91 22.13
CA ILE A 422 7.91 -13.51 22.01
C ILE A 422 7.57 -12.15 22.64
N LEU A 423 8.50 -11.48 23.32
CA LEU A 423 8.21 -10.23 24.03
C LEU A 423 7.60 -9.12 23.15
N PRO A 424 8.08 -8.87 21.91
CA PRO A 424 7.45 -7.89 21.01
C PRO A 424 6.01 -8.27 20.67
N LEU A 425 5.71 -9.56 20.44
CA LEU A 425 4.34 -10.01 20.15
C LEU A 425 3.42 -9.78 21.36
N ILE A 426 3.84 -10.13 22.57
CA ILE A 426 3.05 -9.96 23.80
C ILE A 426 2.65 -8.49 24.01
N GLU A 427 3.58 -7.55 23.83
CA GLU A 427 3.28 -6.13 23.98
C GLU A 427 2.47 -5.57 22.79
N ASN A 428 2.68 -6.06 21.56
CA ASN A 428 1.84 -5.72 20.41
C ASN A 428 0.40 -6.24 20.53
N ILE A 429 0.14 -7.36 21.20
CA ILE A 429 -1.24 -7.80 21.51
C ILE A 429 -1.97 -6.75 22.35
N LYS A 430 -1.29 -6.15 23.34
CA LYS A 430 -1.87 -5.08 24.17
C LYS A 430 -2.12 -3.81 23.33
N PHE A 431 -1.12 -3.40 22.56
CA PHE A 431 -1.24 -2.26 21.64
C PHE A 431 -2.41 -2.42 20.65
N CYS A 432 -2.50 -3.57 19.99
CA CYS A 432 -3.53 -3.82 18.98
C CYS A 432 -4.96 -3.84 19.55
N LYS A 433 -5.14 -4.23 20.82
CA LYS A 433 -6.44 -4.11 21.50
C LYS A 433 -6.86 -2.64 21.66
N ILE A 434 -5.93 -1.74 21.98
CA ILE A 434 -6.20 -0.30 22.03
C ILE A 434 -6.38 0.26 20.61
N ALA A 435 -5.54 -0.15 19.65
CA ALA A 435 -5.60 0.31 18.26
C ALA A 435 -6.93 0.00 17.58
N THR A 436 -7.46 -1.23 17.74
CA THR A 436 -8.76 -1.58 17.15
C THR A 436 -9.93 -0.91 17.86
N GLN A 437 -9.85 -0.65 19.18
CA GLN A 437 -10.84 0.24 19.85
C GLN A 437 -10.83 1.64 19.24
N VAL A 438 -9.64 2.22 19.01
CA VAL A 438 -9.49 3.53 18.35
C VAL A 438 -10.07 3.52 16.93
N GLN A 439 -9.82 2.47 16.14
CA GLN A 439 -10.39 2.36 14.79
C GLN A 439 -11.91 2.17 14.81
N ASP A 440 -12.45 1.33 15.70
CA ASP A 440 -13.91 1.14 15.84
C ASP A 440 -14.61 2.47 16.19
N MET A 441 -14.03 3.28 17.09
CA MET A 441 -14.56 4.60 17.44
C MET A 441 -14.44 5.62 16.30
N LEU A 442 -13.27 5.71 15.63
CA LEU A 442 -13.05 6.62 14.51
C LEU A 442 -13.93 6.27 13.29
N ALA A 443 -14.28 4.99 13.10
CA ALA A 443 -15.20 4.52 12.06
C ALA A 443 -16.69 4.79 12.37
N ILE A 444 -17.04 5.07 13.63
CA ILE A 444 -18.38 5.56 14.02
C ILE A 444 -18.44 7.08 13.87
N THR A 445 -17.41 7.80 14.33
CA THR A 445 -17.30 9.25 14.23
C THR A 445 -15.82 9.66 14.32
N PRO A 446 -15.22 10.22 13.27
CA PRO A 446 -13.80 10.60 13.30
C PRO A 446 -13.53 11.85 14.16
N LEU A 447 -14.55 12.65 14.47
CA LEU A 447 -14.46 13.80 15.39
C LEU A 447 -14.86 13.38 16.82
N LEU A 448 -13.99 12.59 17.47
CA LEU A 448 -14.21 12.12 18.84
C LEU A 448 -14.26 13.28 19.84
N ARG A 449 -15.19 13.19 20.80
CA ARG A 449 -15.31 14.13 21.94
C ARG A 449 -13.99 14.16 22.71
N THR A 450 -13.66 15.32 23.29
CA THR A 450 -12.39 15.51 24.02
C THR A 450 -12.15 14.45 25.10
N GLU A 451 -13.18 14.08 25.86
CA GLU A 451 -13.09 13.05 26.91
C GLU A 451 -12.71 11.67 26.34
N ASP A 452 -13.41 11.19 25.31
CA ASP A 452 -13.12 9.91 24.65
C ASP A 452 -11.70 9.91 24.06
N ARG A 453 -11.35 11.01 23.36
CA ARG A 453 -10.05 11.24 22.72
C ARG A 453 -8.91 11.20 23.74
N CYS A 454 -9.02 11.94 24.84
CA CYS A 454 -8.01 12.00 25.90
C CYS A 454 -7.92 10.69 26.70
N ASN A 455 -9.02 9.97 26.89
CA ASN A 455 -9.01 8.63 27.51
C ASN A 455 -8.27 7.61 26.63
N MET A 456 -8.48 7.63 25.31
CA MET A 456 -7.77 6.75 24.38
C MET A 456 -6.28 7.10 24.26
N ASP A 457 -5.95 8.39 24.16
CA ASP A 457 -4.55 8.84 24.15
C ASP A 457 -3.83 8.49 25.47
N GLY A 458 -4.51 8.66 26.60
CA GLY A 458 -4.02 8.26 27.93
C GLY A 458 -3.73 6.76 28.04
N GLN A 459 -4.57 5.90 27.45
CA GLN A 459 -4.30 4.46 27.38
C GLN A 459 -3.06 4.12 26.54
N LEU A 460 -2.83 4.82 25.42
CA LEU A 460 -1.62 4.65 24.61
C LEU A 460 -0.37 5.11 25.35
N VAL A 461 -0.41 6.27 26.00
CA VAL A 461 0.69 6.81 26.82
C VAL A 461 0.99 5.88 28.00
N ALA A 462 -0.04 5.33 28.66
CA ALA A 462 0.12 4.35 29.74
C ALA A 462 0.73 3.03 29.25
N TRP A 463 0.28 2.51 28.11
CA TRP A 463 0.89 1.33 27.48
C TRP A 463 2.37 1.57 27.17
N TYR A 464 2.72 2.67 26.48
CA TYR A 464 4.10 2.95 26.11
C TYR A 464 5.01 3.17 27.33
N SER A 465 4.49 3.82 28.39
CA SER A 465 5.21 4.03 29.65
C SER A 465 5.42 2.74 30.45
N SER A 466 4.49 1.79 30.35
CA SER A 466 4.54 0.49 31.02
C SER A 466 5.29 -0.59 30.22
N LEU A 467 5.79 -0.28 29.02
CA LEU A 467 6.66 -1.20 28.27
C LEU A 467 7.87 -1.64 29.11
N PRO A 468 8.18 -2.95 29.15
CA PRO A 468 9.38 -3.47 29.80
C PRO A 468 10.64 -2.76 29.30
N TRP A 469 11.62 -2.54 30.20
CA TRP A 469 12.86 -1.81 29.89
C TRP A 469 13.52 -2.27 28.58
N LEU A 470 13.55 -3.59 28.33
CA LEU A 470 14.15 -4.20 27.13
C LEU A 470 13.51 -3.73 25.80
N LEU A 471 12.27 -3.24 25.82
CA LEU A 471 11.57 -2.64 24.67
C LEU A 471 11.48 -1.10 24.72
N ARG A 472 11.78 -0.48 25.86
CA ARG A 472 11.65 0.99 26.07
C ARG A 472 13.00 1.72 26.09
N THR A 473 14.11 1.02 26.28
CA THR A 473 15.45 1.64 26.36
C THR A 473 16.07 1.95 24.99
N THR A 474 16.91 2.98 24.96
CA THR A 474 17.79 3.31 23.83
C THR A 474 19.15 2.60 23.90
N ASP A 475 19.41 1.79 24.95
CA ASP A 475 20.65 1.03 25.10
C ASP A 475 20.95 0.15 23.87
N PRO A 476 22.20 0.10 23.36
CA PRO A 476 22.60 -0.76 22.25
C PRO A 476 22.19 -2.22 22.47
N CYS A 477 21.61 -2.84 21.44
CA CYS A 477 21.15 -4.23 21.50
C CYS A 477 21.24 -4.90 20.12
N ALA A 478 20.93 -6.20 20.06
CA ALA A 478 20.92 -6.94 18.81
C ALA A 478 19.91 -6.36 17.80
N GLU A 479 20.31 -6.28 16.53
CA GLU A 479 19.59 -5.64 15.43
C GLU A 479 18.07 -5.96 15.36
N PRO A 480 17.59 -7.21 15.52
CA PRO A 480 16.16 -7.52 15.47
C PRO A 480 15.35 -6.82 16.57
N LEU A 481 15.89 -6.79 17.80
CA LEU A 481 15.26 -6.14 18.93
C LEU A 481 15.27 -4.62 18.75
N TYR A 482 16.36 -4.06 18.23
CA TYR A 482 16.44 -2.64 17.89
C TYR A 482 15.37 -2.23 16.87
N ILE A 483 15.27 -2.96 15.75
CA ILE A 483 14.24 -2.72 14.72
C ILE A 483 12.82 -2.86 15.30
N ALA A 484 12.61 -3.83 16.20
CA ALA A 484 11.33 -3.99 16.90
C ALA A 484 10.97 -2.79 17.80
N ARG A 485 11.91 -2.28 18.61
CA ARG A 485 11.70 -1.08 19.45
C ARG A 485 11.27 0.12 18.61
N CYS A 486 12.03 0.44 17.56
CA CYS A 486 11.79 1.59 16.71
C CYS A 486 10.42 1.52 16.04
N ILE A 487 10.10 0.39 15.39
CA ILE A 487 8.81 0.20 14.71
C ILE A 487 7.63 0.21 15.70
N MET A 488 7.78 -0.34 16.91
CA MET A 488 6.74 -0.24 17.95
C MET A 488 6.52 1.21 18.42
N LYS A 489 7.58 2.00 18.58
CA LYS A 489 7.48 3.42 18.94
C LYS A 489 6.80 4.24 17.84
N TRP A 490 7.20 4.04 16.58
CA TRP A 490 6.61 4.76 15.44
C TRP A 490 5.12 4.38 15.22
N ARG A 491 4.73 3.11 15.47
CA ARG A 491 3.31 2.68 15.49
C ARG A 491 2.50 3.41 16.56
N TYR A 492 3.05 3.55 17.75
CA TYR A 492 2.42 4.28 18.86
C TYR A 492 2.27 5.77 18.55
N GLN A 493 3.33 6.42 18.06
CA GLN A 493 3.28 7.82 17.65
C GLN A 493 2.26 8.05 16.52
N ASN A 494 2.22 7.17 15.52
CA ASN A 494 1.24 7.22 14.44
C ASN A 494 -0.20 7.11 14.93
N LEU A 495 -0.50 6.18 15.83
CA LEU A 495 -1.86 6.03 16.35
C LEU A 495 -2.32 7.25 17.19
N ARG A 496 -1.40 7.87 17.94
CA ARG A 496 -1.66 9.17 18.60
C ARG A 496 -1.92 10.30 17.58
N MET A 497 -1.15 10.36 16.48
CA MET A 497 -1.46 11.29 15.38
C MET A 497 -2.85 11.02 14.82
N LEU A 498 -3.25 9.77 14.57
CA LEU A 498 -4.57 9.42 14.04
C LEU A 498 -5.74 9.82 14.97
N LEU A 499 -5.56 9.80 16.29
CA LEU A 499 -6.56 10.28 17.27
C LEU A 499 -6.77 11.81 17.23
N HIS A 500 -5.70 12.59 17.02
CA HIS A 500 -5.73 14.04 17.13
C HIS A 500 -5.87 14.77 15.78
N ARG A 501 -5.37 14.18 14.69
CA ARG A 501 -5.41 14.72 13.32
C ARG A 501 -6.80 15.09 12.80
N PRO A 502 -7.91 14.38 13.12
CA PRO A 502 -9.26 14.80 12.69
C PRO A 502 -9.63 16.22 13.13
N ILE A 503 -9.17 16.67 14.30
CA ILE A 503 -9.41 18.03 14.79
C ILE A 503 -8.65 19.06 13.95
N LEU A 504 -7.35 18.84 13.70
CA LEU A 504 -6.53 19.65 12.79
C LEU A 504 -7.16 19.76 11.39
N LEU A 505 -7.62 18.63 10.83
CA LEU A 505 -8.27 18.61 9.52
C LEU A 505 -9.62 19.33 9.53
N SER A 506 -10.41 19.21 10.61
CA SER A 506 -11.67 19.94 10.76
C SER A 506 -11.43 21.45 10.80
N MET A 507 -10.54 21.92 11.68
CA MET A 507 -10.22 23.34 11.83
C MET A 507 -9.64 23.93 10.53
N ALA A 508 -8.70 23.23 9.88
CA ALA A 508 -8.14 23.65 8.59
C ALA A 508 -9.15 23.59 7.42
N SER A 509 -10.26 22.86 7.57
CA SER A 509 -11.35 22.82 6.58
C SER A 509 -12.45 23.87 6.79
N SER A 510 -12.50 24.48 7.99
CA SER A 510 -13.62 25.33 8.42
C SER A 510 -13.29 26.81 8.25
N ALA A 511 -13.97 27.47 7.31
CA ALA A 511 -13.89 28.92 7.09
C ALA A 511 -14.74 29.72 8.11
N SER A 512 -14.70 29.34 9.39
CA SER A 512 -15.61 29.83 10.43
C SER A 512 -14.95 30.89 11.32
N ASP A 513 -15.54 32.09 11.41
CA ASP A 513 -15.13 33.20 12.31
C ASP A 513 -15.38 32.92 13.81
N HIS A 514 -15.42 31.65 14.23
CA HIS A 514 -15.57 31.27 15.64
C HIS A 514 -14.21 31.06 16.28
N GLN A 515 -14.00 31.63 17.48
CA GLN A 515 -12.77 31.38 18.23
C GLN A 515 -12.61 29.87 18.48
N PRO A 516 -11.42 29.31 18.21
CA PRO A 516 -11.19 27.89 18.40
C PRO A 516 -11.25 27.54 19.90
N LEU A 517 -11.91 26.42 20.22
CA LEU A 517 -11.98 25.90 21.58
C LEU A 517 -10.58 25.52 22.07
N GLU A 518 -10.24 25.88 23.31
CA GLU A 518 -8.93 25.58 23.92
C GLU A 518 -8.57 24.09 23.85
N GLN A 519 -9.58 23.22 23.98
CA GLN A 519 -9.46 21.75 23.87
C GLN A 519 -9.10 21.25 22.45
N ASP A 520 -9.48 22.01 21.42
CA ASP A 520 -9.18 21.69 20.03
C ASP A 520 -7.81 22.24 19.62
N VAL A 521 -7.44 23.43 20.10
CA VAL A 521 -6.06 23.95 20.01
C VAL A 521 -5.08 22.98 20.69
N ALA A 522 -5.40 22.50 21.90
CA ALA A 522 -4.59 21.49 22.60
C ALA A 522 -4.48 20.17 21.82
N ALA A 523 -5.53 19.76 21.10
CA ALA A 523 -5.49 18.58 20.25
C ALA A 523 -4.65 18.78 18.99
N VAL A 524 -4.73 19.94 18.34
CA VAL A 524 -3.87 20.33 17.21
C VAL A 524 -2.40 20.32 17.63
N GLU A 525 -2.07 20.91 18.77
CA GLU A 525 -0.69 20.97 19.26
C GLU A 525 -0.17 19.59 19.69
N THR A 526 -1.01 18.74 20.27
CA THR A 526 -0.66 17.32 20.52
C THR A 526 -0.36 16.60 19.20
N CYS A 527 -1.14 16.83 18.14
CA CYS A 527 -0.89 16.23 16.82
C CYS A 527 0.45 16.72 16.21
N ARG A 528 0.72 18.03 16.30
CA ARG A 528 1.95 18.66 15.80
C ARG A 528 3.21 18.15 16.50
N GLU A 529 3.20 18.11 17.83
CA GLU A 529 4.37 17.68 18.60
C GLU A 529 4.66 16.18 18.42
N VAL A 530 3.62 15.34 18.34
CA VAL A 530 3.83 13.91 18.03
C VAL A 530 4.36 13.71 16.60
N ALA A 531 3.90 14.49 15.62
CA ALA A 531 4.44 14.43 14.25
C ALA A 531 5.93 14.82 14.20
N LYS A 532 6.29 15.93 14.84
CA LYS A 532 7.67 16.38 14.99
C LYS A 532 8.55 15.33 15.67
N GLN A 533 8.12 14.79 16.81
CA GLN A 533 8.83 13.72 17.52
C GLN A 533 8.99 12.46 16.64
N THR A 534 7.99 12.13 15.81
CA THR A 534 8.06 11.01 14.85
C THR A 534 9.15 11.25 13.79
N ILE A 535 9.20 12.46 13.21
CA ILE A 535 10.22 12.84 12.21
C ILE A 535 11.61 12.79 12.83
N GLU A 536 11.80 13.38 14.02
CA GLU A 536 13.09 13.37 14.70
C GLU A 536 13.53 11.98 15.16
N ASP A 537 12.61 11.13 15.63
CA ASP A 537 12.93 9.76 16.04
C ASP A 537 13.31 8.89 14.86
N ILE A 538 12.56 8.97 13.75
CA ILE A 538 12.94 8.30 12.50
C ILE A 538 14.31 8.80 12.06
N ALA A 539 14.58 10.11 12.09
CA ALA A 539 15.88 10.68 11.73
C ALA A 539 17.04 10.12 12.57
N ARG A 540 16.83 9.92 13.87
CA ARG A 540 17.84 9.39 14.80
C ARG A 540 18.02 7.88 14.71
N GLU A 541 16.96 7.13 14.40
CA GLU A 541 16.89 5.69 14.71
C GLU A 541 16.76 4.76 13.49
N TRP A 542 16.42 5.26 12.30
CA TRP A 542 16.29 4.41 11.12
C TRP A 542 17.63 3.77 10.74
N THR A 543 17.57 2.57 10.15
CA THR A 543 18.76 1.79 9.78
C THR A 543 18.70 1.31 8.33
N ARG A 544 19.88 1.17 7.70
CA ARG A 544 20.05 0.73 6.30
C ARG A 544 19.76 -0.78 6.14
N ASN A 545 18.47 -1.11 6.19
CA ASN A 545 17.91 -2.42 5.84
C ASN A 545 16.45 -2.26 5.43
N GLN A 546 15.95 -3.18 4.61
CA GLN A 546 14.60 -3.09 4.02
C GLN A 546 13.48 -3.00 5.07
N MET A 547 13.59 -3.72 6.19
CA MET A 547 12.52 -3.75 7.19
C MET A 547 12.40 -2.41 7.93
N SER A 548 13.52 -1.81 8.31
CA SER A 548 13.54 -0.46 8.87
C SER A 548 13.14 0.59 7.83
N GLY A 549 13.70 0.56 6.63
CA GLY A 549 13.43 1.56 5.57
C GLY A 549 11.97 1.57 5.12
N TRP A 550 11.40 0.41 4.84
CA TRP A 550 10.00 0.28 4.43
C TRP A 550 9.02 0.84 5.48
N ASN A 551 9.22 0.49 6.76
CA ASN A 551 8.38 1.01 7.85
C ASN A 551 8.63 2.52 8.08
N ALA A 552 9.89 2.94 8.15
CA ALA A 552 10.27 4.34 8.39
C ALA A 552 9.67 5.28 7.33
N VAL A 553 9.76 4.95 6.04
CA VAL A 553 9.15 5.74 4.96
C VAL A 553 7.64 5.90 5.15
N TRP A 554 6.94 4.83 5.55
CA TRP A 554 5.49 4.90 5.80
C TRP A 554 5.14 5.81 6.98
N PHE A 555 5.79 5.61 8.15
CA PHE A 555 5.54 6.44 9.33
C PHE A 555 5.95 7.90 9.12
N LEU A 556 7.04 8.14 8.39
CA LEU A 556 7.55 9.47 8.06
C LEU A 556 6.58 10.22 7.12
N TYR A 557 6.07 9.56 6.08
CA TYR A 557 5.10 10.17 5.16
C TYR A 557 3.77 10.51 5.86
N GLN A 558 3.32 9.67 6.81
CA GLN A 558 2.17 9.98 7.68
C GLN A 558 2.42 11.23 8.55
N ALA A 559 3.61 11.34 9.16
CA ALA A 559 3.98 12.49 9.97
C ALA A 559 4.09 13.79 9.14
N ALA A 560 4.68 13.71 7.94
CA ALA A 560 4.91 14.84 7.04
C ALA A 560 3.63 15.60 6.62
N MET A 561 2.48 14.93 6.60
CA MET A 561 1.19 15.57 6.32
C MET A 561 0.81 16.64 7.37
N ILE A 562 1.29 16.53 8.61
CA ILE A 562 0.93 17.43 9.72
C ILE A 562 1.58 18.83 9.59
N PRO A 563 2.92 18.97 9.38
CA PRO A 563 3.51 20.26 9.08
C PRO A 563 3.05 20.80 7.72
N LEU A 564 2.84 19.96 6.70
CA LEU A 564 2.29 20.41 5.41
C LEU A 564 0.92 21.08 5.55
N VAL A 565 -0.06 20.40 6.18
CA VAL A 565 -1.38 20.99 6.47
C VAL A 565 -1.26 22.25 7.31
N SER A 566 -0.33 22.29 8.28
CA SER A 566 -0.10 23.48 9.11
C SER A 566 0.44 24.67 8.31
N VAL A 567 1.35 24.47 7.34
CA VAL A 567 1.85 25.55 6.47
C VAL A 567 0.75 26.05 5.53
N PHE A 568 -0.07 25.17 4.94
CA PHE A 568 -1.18 25.61 4.07
C PHE A 568 -2.26 26.37 4.85
N TRP A 569 -2.60 25.94 6.07
CA TRP A 569 -3.65 26.55 6.89
C TRP A 569 -3.18 27.85 7.57
N GLU A 570 -2.04 27.82 8.26
CA GLU A 570 -1.52 28.92 9.08
C GLU A 570 -0.27 29.56 8.44
N TRP A 571 -0.33 29.88 7.15
CA TRP A 571 0.80 30.38 6.34
C TRP A 571 1.48 31.68 6.84
N ASN A 572 0.82 32.46 7.70
CA ASN A 572 1.39 33.63 8.38
C ASN A 572 1.93 33.34 9.80
N SER A 573 1.87 32.09 10.28
CA SER A 573 2.30 31.75 11.63
C SER A 573 3.82 31.93 11.80
N PRO A 574 4.29 32.48 12.94
CA PRO A 574 5.73 32.52 13.25
C PRO A 574 6.37 31.12 13.36
N ARG A 575 5.56 30.05 13.36
CA ARG A 575 6.02 28.65 13.34
C ARG A 575 6.22 28.06 11.95
N VAL A 576 5.85 28.76 10.88
CA VAL A 576 6.09 28.27 9.50
C VAL A 576 7.54 27.84 9.26
N PRO A 577 8.59 28.55 9.74
CA PRO A 577 9.97 28.06 9.62
C PRO A 577 10.26 26.75 10.38
N GLU A 578 9.57 26.46 11.48
CA GLU A 578 9.69 25.17 12.20
C GLU A 578 9.12 24.03 11.34
N TRP A 579 7.93 24.23 10.75
CA TRP A 579 7.27 23.25 9.89
C TRP A 579 8.00 23.06 8.55
N GLN A 580 8.49 24.15 7.96
CA GLN A 580 9.32 24.10 6.75
C GLN A 580 10.56 23.24 6.96
N LYS A 581 11.28 23.43 8.08
CA LYS A 581 12.43 22.60 8.44
C LYS A 581 12.06 21.12 8.63
N GLN A 582 10.93 20.82 9.27
CA GLN A 582 10.44 19.43 9.42
C GLN A 582 10.18 18.76 8.06
N ILE A 583 9.67 19.51 7.07
CA ILE A 583 9.41 19.02 5.71
C ILE A 583 10.74 18.86 4.94
N GLU A 584 11.69 19.78 5.10
CA GLU A 584 13.03 19.67 4.49
C GLU A 584 13.79 18.44 5.05
N THR A 585 13.80 18.23 6.37
CA THR A 585 14.33 17.02 7.01
C THR A 585 13.62 15.75 6.53
N THR A 586 12.30 15.81 6.31
CA THR A 586 11.53 14.69 5.73
C THR A 586 12.04 14.33 4.33
N LEU A 587 12.31 15.32 3.48
CA LEU A 587 12.78 15.08 2.11
C LEU A 587 14.18 14.46 2.08
N GLU A 588 15.10 14.95 2.92
CA GLU A 588 16.45 14.39 3.09
C GLU A 588 16.43 12.92 3.54
N LEU A 589 15.52 12.58 4.47
CA LEU A 589 15.34 11.21 4.95
C LEU A 589 14.73 10.29 3.89
N LEU A 590 13.80 10.79 3.07
CA LEU A 590 13.21 10.02 1.98
C LEU A 590 14.19 9.80 0.82
N ASP A 591 15.10 10.74 0.54
CA ASP A 591 16.27 10.50 -0.33
C ASP A 591 17.15 9.38 0.25
N ALA A 592 17.54 9.49 1.52
CA ALA A 592 18.44 8.54 2.17
C ALA A 592 17.88 7.10 2.26
N MET A 593 16.57 6.93 2.09
CA MET A 593 15.86 5.65 2.12
C MET A 593 15.48 5.08 0.73
N GLU A 594 15.89 5.70 -0.39
CA GLU A 594 15.54 5.21 -1.75
C GLU A 594 15.88 3.73 -1.98
N GLU A 595 17.11 3.33 -1.61
CA GLU A 595 17.59 1.94 -1.72
C GLU A 595 16.90 0.94 -0.78
N TRP A 596 16.12 1.42 0.19
CA TRP A 596 15.60 0.63 1.31
C TRP A 596 14.06 0.58 1.40
N SER A 597 13.37 1.19 0.43
CA SER A 597 11.90 1.18 0.34
C SER A 597 11.41 1.57 -1.06
N LEU A 598 10.61 0.71 -1.69
CA LEU A 598 9.96 0.96 -2.99
C LEU A 598 9.14 2.27 -3.03
N ALA A 599 8.64 2.74 -1.88
CA ALA A 599 7.82 3.95 -1.79
C ALA A 599 8.62 5.24 -1.57
N ALA A 600 9.91 5.18 -1.23
CA ALA A 600 10.72 6.33 -0.79
C ALA A 600 10.75 7.48 -1.80
N ARG A 601 11.29 7.21 -3.01
CA ARG A 601 11.43 8.17 -4.12
C ARG A 601 10.11 8.89 -4.45
N ARG A 602 8.99 8.15 -4.43
CA ARG A 602 7.66 8.71 -4.74
C ARG A 602 7.06 9.49 -3.58
N SER A 603 7.21 9.01 -2.35
CA SER A 603 6.81 9.75 -1.14
C SER A 603 7.51 11.10 -1.10
N ARG A 604 8.81 11.13 -1.45
CA ARG A 604 9.60 12.35 -1.59
C ARG A 604 9.04 13.29 -2.64
N GLU A 605 8.87 12.82 -3.88
CA GLU A 605 8.34 13.61 -5.01
C GLU A 605 6.99 14.26 -4.67
N VAL A 606 6.12 13.53 -3.97
CA VAL A 606 4.79 14.00 -3.59
C VAL A 606 4.84 15.02 -2.44
N VAL A 607 5.67 14.79 -1.40
CA VAL A 607 5.93 15.78 -0.34
C VAL A 607 6.56 17.04 -0.92
N TRP A 608 7.53 16.91 -1.84
CA TRP A 608 8.25 18.03 -2.44
C TRP A 608 7.33 18.93 -3.27
N ARG A 609 6.43 18.37 -4.08
CA ARG A 609 5.43 19.15 -4.84
C ARG A 609 4.46 19.92 -3.94
N MET A 610 4.03 19.32 -2.82
CA MET A 610 3.21 20.03 -1.84
C MET A 610 4.00 21.14 -1.16
N TYR A 611 5.28 20.88 -0.85
CA TYR A 611 6.17 21.85 -0.25
C TYR A 611 6.41 23.06 -1.17
N GLU A 612 6.73 22.85 -2.45
CA GLU A 612 6.86 23.93 -3.43
C GLU A 612 5.55 24.73 -3.60
N ALA A 613 4.41 24.05 -3.70
CA ALA A 613 3.12 24.71 -3.81
C ALA A 613 2.79 25.58 -2.58
N SER A 614 3.23 25.17 -1.39
CA SER A 614 3.09 25.97 -0.15
C SER A 614 4.02 27.19 -0.12
N ARG A 615 5.15 27.14 -0.85
CA ARG A 615 6.13 28.25 -0.99
C ARG A 615 5.74 29.24 -2.10
N GLN A 616 4.73 28.93 -2.90
CA GLN A 616 4.13 29.82 -3.88
C GLN A 616 2.81 30.38 -3.31
N PRO A 617 2.83 31.48 -2.52
CA PRO A 617 1.61 32.06 -1.98
C PRO A 617 0.69 32.46 -3.13
N SER A 618 -0.51 31.86 -3.16
CA SER A 618 -1.52 32.18 -4.15
C SER A 618 -1.84 33.67 -4.07
N VAL A 619 -1.78 34.39 -5.19
CA VAL A 619 -2.24 35.79 -5.27
C VAL A 619 -3.77 35.79 -5.20
N VAL A 620 -4.30 35.68 -3.98
CA VAL A 620 -5.73 35.76 -3.70
C VAL A 620 -6.18 37.18 -3.98
N ASN A 621 -7.12 37.33 -4.93
CA ASN A 621 -7.56 38.63 -5.41
C ASN A 621 -8.14 39.48 -4.28
N GLY A 622 -7.42 40.53 -3.91
CA GLY A 622 -7.98 41.67 -3.19
C GLY A 622 -9.12 42.29 -4.00
N THR A 623 -10.24 42.56 -3.32
CA THR A 623 -11.47 43.16 -3.84
C THR A 623 -11.23 44.30 -4.84
N GLY A 624 -11.98 44.30 -5.95
CA GLY A 624 -11.82 45.28 -7.03
C GLY A 624 -12.07 46.72 -6.61
N GLY A 625 -11.04 47.57 -6.77
CA GLY A 625 -11.13 49.03 -6.66
C GLY A 625 -10.94 49.69 -8.03
N SER A 626 -12.01 50.22 -8.61
CA SER A 626 -11.96 50.96 -9.87
C SER A 626 -11.42 52.37 -9.66
N THR A 627 -10.21 52.65 -10.13
CA THR A 627 -9.75 54.04 -10.34
C THR A 627 -8.79 54.14 -11.51
N THR A 628 -9.18 54.90 -12.54
CA THR A 628 -8.34 55.25 -13.68
C THR A 628 -7.57 56.54 -13.43
N THR A 629 -6.27 56.61 -13.71
CA THR A 629 -5.64 57.80 -14.35
C THR A 629 -4.20 57.57 -14.84
N SER A 630 -3.97 57.87 -16.13
CA SER A 630 -2.82 58.55 -16.76
C SER A 630 -1.42 58.55 -16.11
N GLY A 631 -0.36 58.23 -16.87
CA GLY A 631 0.99 58.77 -16.57
C GLY A 631 2.25 58.22 -17.28
N ALA A 632 2.41 58.47 -18.59
CA ALA A 632 3.69 58.67 -19.32
C ALA A 632 4.95 57.76 -19.12
N ASN A 633 5.40 57.15 -20.25
CA ASN A 633 6.78 57.09 -20.80
C ASN A 633 7.93 56.52 -19.92
N ILE A 634 8.80 55.61 -20.38
CA ILE A 634 9.77 55.76 -21.49
C ILE A 634 10.24 54.37 -21.99
N THR A 635 10.53 54.24 -23.29
CA THR A 635 11.39 53.18 -23.87
C THR A 635 12.65 53.81 -24.46
N PRO A 636 13.77 53.07 -24.57
CA PRO A 636 14.10 52.49 -25.88
C PRO A 636 14.83 51.13 -25.83
N THR A 637 14.94 50.47 -26.98
CA THR A 637 15.67 49.21 -27.20
C THR A 637 16.87 49.40 -28.13
N ASN A 638 17.97 48.67 -27.84
CA ASN A 638 19.02 48.22 -28.77
C ASN A 638 19.87 49.26 -29.53
N LEU A 639 21.21 49.13 -29.44
CA LEU A 639 21.99 48.54 -30.55
C LEU A 639 23.45 48.18 -30.17
N VAL A 640 24.04 47.31 -30.98
CA VAL A 640 25.32 46.60 -30.78
C VAL A 640 26.49 47.36 -31.41
N THR A 641 27.70 47.24 -30.84
CA THR A 641 28.95 47.27 -31.64
C THR A 641 30.01 46.37 -31.00
N THR A 642 30.88 45.75 -31.81
CA THR A 642 31.89 44.76 -31.41
C THR A 642 33.28 45.13 -31.91
N MET A 643 34.32 44.78 -31.14
CA MET A 643 35.63 44.25 -31.60
C MET A 643 36.52 43.91 -30.39
N GLY A 644 37.41 42.92 -30.54
CA GLY A 644 38.53 42.59 -29.62
C GLY A 644 39.81 42.42 -30.47
N PRO A 645 40.71 41.46 -30.18
CA PRO A 645 40.98 40.70 -28.96
C PRO A 645 42.47 40.84 -28.51
N ASP A 646 42.90 40.21 -27.40
CA ASP A 646 44.32 39.83 -27.23
C ASP A 646 44.54 38.66 -26.25
N MET A 647 45.77 38.12 -26.18
CA MET A 647 46.13 36.83 -25.56
C MET A 647 47.03 36.89 -24.30
N LEU A 648 47.25 35.68 -23.73
CA LEU A 648 48.23 35.23 -22.72
C LEU A 648 47.71 35.21 -21.26
N ALA A 649 47.97 34.23 -20.38
CA ALA A 649 48.47 32.83 -20.36
C ALA A 649 49.36 32.62 -19.11
N LEU A 650 49.49 31.37 -18.63
CA LEU A 650 50.29 30.92 -17.46
C LEU A 650 49.69 31.28 -16.07
N ALA A 651 49.88 30.50 -15.01
CA ALA A 651 50.23 29.06 -14.88
C ALA A 651 49.93 28.57 -13.43
N GLU A 652 49.95 27.25 -13.22
CA GLU A 652 49.78 26.59 -11.92
C GLU A 652 51.05 26.68 -11.04
N SER A 653 50.93 26.32 -9.75
CA SER A 653 52.06 25.83 -8.96
C SER A 653 51.60 24.85 -7.87
N ASP A 654 52.02 23.60 -7.97
CA ASP A 654 51.89 22.57 -6.93
C ASP A 654 52.85 22.80 -5.77
N LEU A 655 52.52 22.25 -4.60
CA LEU A 655 53.51 21.86 -3.59
C LEU A 655 53.14 20.51 -2.99
N HIS A 656 54.02 19.53 -3.18
CA HIS A 656 53.80 18.11 -2.89
C HIS A 656 54.93 17.57 -1.99
N MET A 657 54.63 17.08 -0.78
CA MET A 657 55.58 16.35 0.07
C MET A 657 54.89 15.27 0.92
N SER A 658 55.56 14.13 1.05
CA SER A 658 55.16 12.87 1.70
C SER A 658 56.44 12.13 2.18
N PRO A 659 56.40 10.89 2.71
CA PRO A 659 55.62 10.37 3.85
C PRO A 659 56.50 9.61 4.89
N ILE A 660 55.93 9.32 6.07
CA ILE A 660 56.32 8.24 7.01
C ILE A 660 55.01 7.78 7.71
N GLY A 661 54.67 6.51 7.97
CA GLY A 661 55.33 5.21 7.70
C GLY A 661 54.89 4.17 8.75
N LEU A 662 54.70 2.89 8.36
CA LEU A 662 54.02 1.74 9.06
C LEU A 662 52.51 1.64 8.68
N GLU A 663 52.00 0.70 7.87
CA GLU A 663 52.13 -0.79 7.74
C GLU A 663 51.21 -1.55 8.74
N THR A 664 50.02 -2.06 8.35
CA THR A 664 49.64 -3.30 7.59
C THR A 664 49.38 -4.51 8.52
N ASP A 665 48.77 -5.67 8.19
CA ASP A 665 48.22 -6.31 6.96
C ASP A 665 46.94 -7.12 7.36
N ASP A 666 45.95 -7.45 6.51
CA ASP A 666 45.42 -6.82 5.29
C ASP A 666 43.85 -6.89 5.33
N MET A 667 43.02 -7.66 4.59
CA MET A 667 43.15 -8.66 3.51
C MET A 667 42.17 -8.31 2.36
N MET A 668 42.67 -7.79 1.24
CA MET A 668 41.93 -7.60 -0.02
C MET A 668 41.95 -8.91 -0.86
N SER A 669 41.12 -9.18 -1.89
CA SER A 669 41.02 -8.51 -3.20
C SER A 669 39.90 -9.24 -4.01
N LEU A 670 38.88 -8.58 -4.59
CA LEU A 670 38.84 -7.81 -5.86
C LEU A 670 38.99 -8.67 -7.14
N LEU A 671 37.94 -8.72 -7.99
CA LEU A 671 37.98 -8.25 -9.40
C LEU A 671 36.64 -8.41 -10.17
N ASP A 672 36.22 -7.34 -10.83
CA ASP A 672 35.25 -7.35 -11.93
C ASP A 672 35.86 -7.90 -13.23
N GLN A 673 35.02 -8.48 -14.11
CA GLN A 673 35.28 -8.47 -15.55
C GLN A 673 34.00 -8.63 -16.37
N HIS A 674 33.81 -7.78 -17.38
CA HIS A 674 32.72 -7.90 -18.36
C HIS A 674 33.01 -8.97 -19.42
N GLY A 675 31.97 -9.67 -19.89
CA GLY A 675 32.01 -10.56 -21.05
C GLY A 675 30.63 -10.71 -21.70
N LEU A 676 30.57 -10.65 -23.03
CA LEU A 676 29.42 -11.03 -23.86
C LEU A 676 29.53 -12.52 -24.27
N TRP A 677 28.57 -12.99 -25.08
CA TRP A 677 28.51 -14.29 -25.80
C TRP A 677 28.04 -15.49 -24.95
N ASP A 678 27.27 -16.47 -25.48
CA ASP A 678 26.32 -16.48 -26.61
C ASP A 678 25.34 -17.68 -26.43
N LEU A 679 24.48 -17.96 -27.41
CA LEU A 679 23.53 -19.07 -27.44
C LEU A 679 24.13 -20.47 -27.74
N ASP A 680 23.26 -21.47 -27.53
CA ASP A 680 23.20 -22.81 -28.14
C ASP A 680 24.27 -23.88 -27.83
N GLY A 681 23.79 -25.10 -27.55
CA GLY A 681 24.49 -26.33 -27.96
C GLY A 681 24.33 -27.57 -27.06
N MET A 682 24.02 -28.71 -27.71
CA MET A 682 24.12 -30.10 -27.19
C MET A 682 23.10 -30.50 -26.10
N GLN A 683 21.96 -31.17 -26.39
CA GLN A 683 21.59 -32.21 -27.38
C GLN A 683 21.94 -33.66 -26.96
N TRP A 684 20.95 -34.31 -26.35
CA TRP A 684 20.64 -35.76 -26.35
C TRP A 684 21.76 -36.82 -26.39
N GLY A 685 21.89 -37.57 -25.30
CA GLY A 685 22.46 -38.92 -25.27
C GLY A 685 21.41 -39.96 -24.85
N HIS A 686 21.05 -40.90 -25.73
CA HIS A 686 20.22 -42.05 -25.39
C HIS A 686 21.01 -43.09 -24.58
N GLN A 687 20.38 -43.71 -23.58
CA GLN A 687 20.27 -45.17 -23.52
C GLN A 687 19.18 -45.63 -22.54
N SER A 688 18.70 -46.86 -22.73
CA SER A 688 17.58 -47.48 -22.05
C SER A 688 17.98 -48.87 -21.57
N HIS A 689 17.50 -49.32 -20.39
CA HIS A 689 16.76 -50.59 -20.23
C HIS A 689 16.27 -50.81 -18.78
N ASP A 690 14.99 -51.16 -18.68
CA ASP A 690 14.33 -52.14 -17.81
C ASP A 690 14.48 -52.24 -16.28
N SER A 691 13.30 -52.49 -15.71
CA SER A 691 12.97 -53.46 -14.65
C SER A 691 12.77 -52.98 -13.20
N ILE A 692 11.63 -53.41 -12.66
CA ILE A 692 11.07 -53.21 -11.31
C ILE A 692 10.83 -54.63 -10.74
N PRO A 693 11.30 -54.95 -9.51
CA PRO A 693 10.42 -55.04 -8.33
C PRO A 693 10.99 -54.26 -7.11
N VAL A 694 10.22 -53.64 -6.20
CA VAL A 694 9.01 -54.04 -5.44
C VAL A 694 9.32 -55.02 -4.28
N ASP A 695 9.22 -54.46 -3.06
CA ASP A 695 8.93 -55.03 -1.72
C ASP A 695 9.59 -56.35 -1.28
N SER A 696 10.14 -56.46 -0.05
CA SER A 696 9.32 -56.36 1.17
C SER A 696 10.10 -56.54 2.49
N GLY A 697 9.56 -55.95 3.57
CA GLY A 697 9.86 -56.29 4.98
C GLY A 697 11.18 -55.77 5.57
N LEU A 698 11.41 -55.81 6.88
CA LEU A 698 10.49 -55.87 8.04
C LEU A 698 11.30 -55.56 9.33
N CYS A 699 10.62 -55.25 10.44
CA CYS A 699 11.15 -54.79 11.73
C CYS A 699 12.49 -55.40 12.22
N GLY A 700 13.36 -54.54 12.77
CA GLY A 700 14.48 -54.92 13.65
C GLY A 700 14.46 -54.11 14.95
N LEU A 701 14.14 -54.76 16.07
CA LEU A 701 14.28 -54.20 17.43
C LEU A 701 15.73 -54.35 17.91
N GLY A 702 16.21 -53.39 18.70
CA GLY A 702 17.54 -53.43 19.31
C GLY A 702 17.62 -52.53 20.54
N GLU A 703 17.45 -53.12 21.72
CA GLU A 703 17.62 -52.41 23.00
C GLU A 703 19.11 -52.20 23.31
N GLY A 704 19.46 -51.04 23.91
CA GLY A 704 20.84 -50.67 24.23
C GLY A 704 20.91 -49.94 25.57
N ILE A 705 21.00 -50.71 26.67
CA ILE A 705 21.00 -50.19 28.05
C ILE A 705 22.34 -49.50 28.37
N MET A 706 22.28 -48.29 28.95
CA MET A 706 23.25 -47.86 29.97
C MET A 706 22.61 -46.89 30.97
N GLN A 707 22.68 -47.23 32.25
CA GLN A 707 22.31 -46.34 33.37
C GLN A 707 23.56 -45.57 33.85
N MET A 708 23.36 -44.33 34.31
CA MET A 708 24.17 -43.76 35.38
C MET A 708 23.30 -42.87 36.28
N ASP A 709 23.05 -43.33 37.50
CA ASP A 709 22.45 -42.56 38.59
C ASP A 709 23.53 -41.95 39.48
N TYR A 710 23.42 -40.66 39.80
CA TYR A 710 23.79 -39.99 41.06
C TYR A 710 23.10 -38.61 41.01
N GLY A 711 22.25 -38.21 41.95
CA GLY A 711 22.54 -38.06 43.37
C GLY A 711 22.47 -36.56 43.72
N ALA A 712 21.28 -35.94 43.67
CA ALA A 712 20.35 -35.83 44.80
C ALA A 712 20.83 -34.91 45.95
N ILE A 713 20.26 -33.70 46.03
CA ILE A 713 20.15 -32.90 47.25
C ILE A 713 18.68 -32.48 47.40
N SER A 714 18.13 -32.61 48.60
CA SER A 714 16.71 -32.42 48.92
C SER A 714 16.51 -31.52 50.15
N GLY A 715 15.36 -30.85 50.23
CA GLY A 715 14.97 -30.02 51.39
C GLY A 715 13.91 -28.98 51.00
N GLN A 716 12.69 -29.37 50.66
CA GLN A 716 11.55 -29.75 51.54
C GLN A 716 10.53 -28.59 51.69
N PRO A 717 9.24 -28.87 51.95
CA PRO A 717 8.15 -27.90 51.71
C PRO A 717 7.37 -27.47 52.97
N ALA A 718 6.49 -26.48 52.79
CA ALA A 718 5.31 -26.19 53.63
C ALA A 718 4.13 -25.90 52.68
N ASN A 719 3.05 -26.69 52.69
CA ASN A 719 1.83 -26.55 53.50
C ASN A 719 1.00 -25.31 53.11
N LEU A 720 -0.17 -25.49 52.46
CA LEU A 720 -1.51 -25.79 53.03
C LEU A 720 -2.15 -24.55 53.72
N ASP A 721 -3.42 -24.17 53.51
CA ASP A 721 -4.44 -24.63 52.53
C ASP A 721 -5.49 -23.48 52.25
N PRO A 722 -6.85 -23.57 52.19
CA PRO A 722 -7.61 -22.78 51.20
C PRO A 722 -8.73 -21.86 51.78
N ALA A 723 -9.65 -21.42 50.90
CA ALA A 723 -11.05 -21.01 51.20
C ALA A 723 -11.30 -19.58 51.79
N PHE A 724 -12.44 -18.89 51.60
CA PHE A 724 -13.59 -19.00 50.67
C PHE A 724 -14.42 -17.65 50.67
N PHE A 725 -15.10 -17.32 49.55
CA PHE A 725 -16.38 -16.58 49.40
C PHE A 725 -16.69 -15.11 49.89
N VAL A 726 -17.35 -14.39 48.96
CA VAL A 726 -18.62 -13.58 49.09
C VAL A 726 -18.62 -12.24 49.85
N ASN A 727 -18.82 -11.13 49.11
CA ASN A 727 -20.15 -10.68 48.64
C ASN A 727 -20.05 -10.02 47.26
#